data_AF-A0A1V3BWF8-F1
#
_entry.id   AF-A0A1V3BWF8-F1
#
_cell.length_a   1.000
_cell.length_b   1.000
_cell.length_c   1.000
_cell.angle_alpha   90.00
_cell.angle_beta   90.00
_cell.angle_gamma   90.00
#
_symmetry.space_group_name_H-M   'P 1'
#
loop_
_entity.id
_entity.type
_entity.pdbx_description
1 polymer ?
#
loop_
_entity_poly.entity_id
_entity_poly.type
_entity_poly.pdbx_seq_one_letter_code
_entity_poly.pdbx_strand_id
1 'polypeptide(L)'
;MTSDGLPPTTPPSHAGALQSVRDGADRLLALVRGSPVRSGAVLGALLLIGVAGAPLVDRAWEVFWSRPHAGRLVLCAVGLVVIVTATMRRSRLQIRQRAEQARLGSVIAVAWAVVIAVVGLLVAGAWWVMGAPTPTFPDPLPPRALDALATRAFAIVAGLGAAALLVIHYRRQRTTEADAIRAEAANVRAEKAAEREVTKLFNERFTAAYTELGSEHAAVRLGAVHALAHLADDAPSEKEVQMVIDVLCAYLRMPYTSRPDEPSGPPDQSVLPAASPTTTADLGRLRNTEHDAQREEQQTAQEEHRRQVLEFESFQQVRHTIIRIIGNHLREPTRWRGKNYDFTGVVFDGGDLSGAHFSGGRVDFSGARFFSGTVDFGWARFSGGEVDFFGTEFSGGTVDFRRARFSGGTVDFRGARFSGGTVNFAGARFSDGTVNFIGAQFSDGEVILIGAQFSGGMVDFGEARFSDGTVNFRGARFSDGTVDFFGTEFSGGTVNFAGARFSGGMVIFFGAWFSGGTVDFRTAELSGGTVDFSGARFFSGRVGFSGARFFGGTVDFRTAEFSGWTVDFFGAQSSGGAVDFGWAGFSGDLDDFEHARGTCPVGLREAQTQATPGVLLFPEAWGQRPGQEDSNASVTEPPAPSNP
;
A
#
# COMPACT_ATOMS: atom_id res chain seq x y z
N MET A 1 115.35 -25.27 -1.76
CA MET A 1 115.56 -24.03 -0.99
C MET A 1 114.22 -23.32 -0.99
N THR A 2 113.44 -23.15 0.07
CA THR A 2 113.57 -23.22 1.55
C THR A 2 112.10 -23.32 2.04
N SER A 3 111.72 -24.25 2.94
CA SER A 3 111.60 -24.11 4.41
C SER A 3 110.87 -22.83 4.84
N ASP A 4 109.92 -22.75 5.77
CA ASP A 4 109.48 -23.52 6.95
C ASP A 4 107.97 -23.19 7.14
N GLY A 5 107.11 -23.95 7.82
CA GLY A 5 107.15 -24.38 9.21
C GLY A 5 105.74 -24.18 9.81
N LEU A 6 105.18 -25.22 10.44
CA LEU A 6 103.95 -25.16 11.22
C LEU A 6 104.21 -24.55 12.61
N PRO A 7 103.23 -23.82 13.18
CA PRO A 7 102.95 -23.91 14.62
C PRO A 7 101.44 -24.08 14.93
N PRO A 8 101.06 -24.36 16.19
CA PRO A 8 100.00 -25.31 16.53
C PRO A 8 98.61 -24.70 16.74
N THR A 9 97.57 -25.51 16.52
CA THR A 9 96.18 -25.21 16.86
C THR A 9 95.86 -25.67 18.29
N THR A 10 95.70 -24.71 19.21
CA THR A 10 94.93 -24.89 20.44
C THR A 10 93.43 -24.73 20.16
N PRO A 11 92.54 -25.47 20.84
CA PRO A 11 91.15 -25.63 20.46
C PRO A 11 90.29 -24.39 20.79
N PRO A 12 89.24 -24.08 20.01
CA PRO A 12 88.26 -23.09 20.40
C PRO A 12 87.44 -23.61 21.60
N SER A 13 87.33 -22.75 22.60
CA SER A 13 86.60 -22.95 23.86
C SER A 13 85.13 -23.35 23.64
N HIS A 14 84.68 -24.35 24.40
CA HIS A 14 83.28 -24.83 24.52
C HIS A 14 82.23 -23.75 24.87
N ALA A 15 82.64 -22.52 25.19
CA ALA A 15 81.74 -21.43 25.56
C ALA A 15 81.03 -20.78 24.35
N GLY A 16 81.63 -20.77 23.16
CA GLY A 16 81.03 -20.14 21.97
C GLY A 16 79.90 -20.94 21.32
N ALA A 17 79.97 -22.28 21.37
CA ALA A 17 78.97 -23.15 20.77
C ALA A 17 77.66 -23.21 21.58
N LEU A 18 77.73 -23.07 22.91
CA LEU A 18 76.54 -23.04 23.76
C LEU A 18 75.77 -21.72 23.64
N GLN A 19 76.45 -20.63 23.34
CA GLN A 19 75.83 -19.31 23.17
C GLN A 19 75.08 -19.20 21.83
N SER A 20 75.63 -19.78 20.75
CA SER A 20 74.92 -19.81 19.45
C SER A 20 73.69 -20.73 19.46
N VAL A 21 73.67 -21.76 20.31
CA VAL A 21 72.51 -22.66 20.49
C VAL A 21 71.42 -21.99 21.34
N ARG A 22 71.81 -21.17 22.33
CA ARG A 22 70.87 -20.43 23.18
C ARG A 22 70.17 -19.31 22.40
N ASP A 23 70.92 -18.56 21.60
CA ASP A 23 70.37 -17.52 20.72
C ASP A 23 69.47 -18.08 19.61
N GLY A 24 69.74 -19.31 19.16
CA GLY A 24 68.88 -20.04 18.22
C GLY A 24 67.55 -20.49 18.82
N ALA A 25 67.54 -20.88 20.09
CA ALA A 25 66.34 -21.30 20.81
C ALA A 25 65.40 -20.12 21.12
N ASP A 26 65.96 -18.96 21.49
CA ASP A 26 65.15 -17.76 21.81
C ASP A 26 64.51 -17.14 20.56
N ARG A 27 65.17 -17.21 19.39
CA ARG A 27 64.57 -16.80 18.09
C ARG A 27 63.44 -17.73 17.64
N LEU A 28 63.51 -19.02 17.94
CA LEU A 28 62.46 -20.00 17.63
C LEU A 28 61.25 -19.85 18.56
N LEU A 29 61.46 -19.50 19.84
CA LEU A 29 60.38 -19.23 20.79
C LEU A 29 59.62 -17.93 20.48
N ALA A 30 60.28 -16.93 19.89
CA ALA A 30 59.64 -15.70 19.43
C ALA A 30 58.70 -15.93 18.23
N LEU A 31 59.03 -16.85 17.33
CA LEU A 31 58.20 -17.22 16.16
C LEU A 31 56.92 -18.00 16.54
N VAL A 32 56.89 -18.65 17.71
CA VAL A 32 55.74 -19.48 18.15
C VAL A 32 54.66 -18.66 18.88
N ARG A 33 54.97 -17.47 19.40
CA ARG A 33 54.02 -16.64 20.17
C ARG A 33 53.01 -15.84 19.33
N GLY A 34 53.13 -15.82 18.00
CA GLY A 34 52.35 -14.95 17.12
C GLY A 34 51.27 -15.61 16.24
N SER A 35 50.97 -16.90 16.37
CA SER A 35 49.99 -17.56 15.48
C SER A 35 48.89 -18.33 16.23
N PRO A 36 47.62 -18.25 15.77
CA PRO A 36 46.53 -18.95 16.43
C PRO A 36 46.54 -20.44 16.07
N VAL A 37 46.73 -21.26 17.11
CA VAL A 37 46.12 -22.59 17.34
C VAL A 37 46.13 -23.57 16.15
N ARG A 38 47.22 -24.36 16.04
CA ARG A 38 47.23 -25.84 16.04
C ARG A 38 48.57 -26.49 15.66
N SER A 39 49.57 -25.73 15.20
CA SER A 39 50.82 -26.32 14.69
C SER A 39 52.03 -26.24 15.64
N GLY A 40 51.97 -25.43 16.71
CA GLY A 40 53.11 -25.22 17.63
C GLY A 40 53.34 -26.33 18.67
N ALA A 41 52.28 -27.03 19.10
CA ALA A 41 52.39 -28.06 20.14
C ALA A 41 53.10 -29.34 19.65
N VAL A 42 52.99 -29.65 18.36
CA VAL A 42 53.60 -30.86 17.76
C VAL A 42 55.11 -30.66 17.55
N LEU A 43 55.55 -29.45 17.14
CA LEU A 43 56.97 -29.14 17.00
C LEU A 43 57.68 -29.01 18.36
N GLY A 44 57.02 -28.43 19.36
CA GLY A 44 57.57 -28.32 20.72
C GLY A 44 57.73 -29.67 21.42
N ALA A 45 56.78 -30.60 21.22
CA ALA A 45 56.87 -31.95 21.76
C ALA A 45 57.98 -32.79 21.10
N LEU A 46 58.22 -32.61 19.79
CA LEU A 46 59.29 -33.31 19.07
C LEU A 46 60.70 -32.82 19.47
N LEU A 47 60.86 -31.53 19.77
CA LEU A 47 62.13 -30.96 20.26
C LEU A 47 62.45 -31.38 21.70
N LEU A 48 61.45 -31.48 22.58
CA LEU A 48 61.63 -31.94 23.97
C LEU A 48 62.00 -33.43 24.08
N ILE A 49 61.49 -34.27 23.16
CA ILE A 49 61.84 -35.70 23.11
C ILE A 49 63.28 -35.91 22.60
N GLY A 50 63.74 -35.08 21.66
CA GLY A 50 65.11 -35.17 21.11
C GLY A 50 66.21 -34.80 22.12
N VAL A 51 65.96 -33.80 22.98
CA VAL A 51 66.95 -33.32 23.96
C VAL A 51 66.99 -34.20 25.22
N ALA A 52 65.86 -34.76 25.65
CA ALA A 52 65.81 -35.65 26.82
C ALA A 52 66.30 -37.10 26.52
N GLY A 53 66.26 -37.53 25.25
CA GLY A 53 66.68 -38.87 24.83
C GLY A 53 68.18 -39.02 24.56
N ALA A 54 68.92 -37.93 24.38
CA ALA A 54 70.33 -37.94 23.98
C ALA A 54 71.25 -38.81 24.89
N PRO A 55 71.19 -38.75 26.24
CA PRO A 55 72.06 -39.59 27.08
C PRO A 55 71.64 -41.07 27.14
N LEU A 56 70.38 -41.38 26.84
CA LEU A 56 69.90 -42.77 26.72
C LEU A 56 70.27 -43.39 25.38
N VAL A 57 70.28 -42.59 24.31
CA VAL A 57 70.73 -42.99 22.99
C VAL A 57 72.23 -43.27 23.00
N ASP A 58 73.04 -42.46 23.70
CA ASP A 58 74.49 -42.65 23.78
C ASP A 58 74.86 -43.95 24.54
N ARG A 59 74.18 -44.23 25.67
CA ARG A 59 74.36 -45.51 26.39
C ARG A 59 73.84 -46.72 25.62
N ALA A 60 72.73 -46.58 24.89
CA ALA A 60 72.24 -47.63 24.01
C ALA A 60 73.19 -47.87 22.84
N TRP A 61 73.86 -46.82 22.34
CA TRP A 61 74.81 -46.87 21.23
C TRP A 61 76.10 -47.61 21.59
N GLU A 62 76.67 -47.37 22.78
CA GLU A 62 77.84 -48.10 23.25
C GLU A 62 77.52 -49.57 23.58
N VAL A 63 76.38 -49.85 24.22
CA VAL A 63 75.94 -51.22 24.52
C VAL A 63 75.64 -51.98 23.23
N PHE A 64 75.07 -51.31 22.22
CA PHE A 64 74.82 -51.91 20.93
C PHE A 64 76.13 -52.30 20.23
N TRP A 65 77.13 -51.42 20.15
CA TRP A 65 78.41 -51.72 19.51
C TRP A 65 79.31 -52.71 20.28
N SER A 66 79.07 -52.90 21.58
CA SER A 66 79.78 -53.90 22.39
C SER A 66 79.42 -55.36 22.07
N ARG A 67 78.35 -55.61 21.29
CA ARG A 67 77.95 -56.97 20.89
C ARG A 67 78.65 -57.41 19.60
N PRO A 68 79.21 -58.63 19.53
CA PRO A 68 80.08 -59.09 18.42
C PRO A 68 79.41 -59.16 17.04
N HIS A 69 78.10 -58.89 16.94
CA HIS A 69 77.31 -58.94 15.69
C HIS A 69 76.59 -57.62 15.37
N ALA A 70 76.83 -56.53 16.12
CA ALA A 70 76.14 -55.26 15.98
C ALA A 70 76.31 -54.60 14.60
N GLY A 71 77.53 -54.65 14.05
CA GLY A 71 77.82 -54.14 12.71
C GLY A 71 77.04 -54.86 11.60
N ARG A 72 76.64 -56.13 11.81
CA ARG A 72 75.86 -56.91 10.84
C ARG A 72 74.37 -56.57 10.86
N LEU A 73 73.82 -56.23 12.03
CA LEU A 73 72.42 -55.77 12.16
C LEU A 73 72.21 -54.39 11.52
N VAL A 74 73.19 -53.49 11.62
CA VAL A 74 73.14 -52.18 10.94
C VAL A 74 73.22 -52.37 9.43
N LEU A 75 74.05 -53.28 8.92
CA LEU A 75 74.11 -53.61 7.49
C LEU A 75 72.78 -54.16 6.95
N CYS A 76 72.10 -55.02 7.72
CA CYS A 76 70.77 -55.52 7.33
C CYS A 76 69.70 -54.40 7.37
N ALA A 77 69.70 -53.55 8.39
CA ALA A 77 68.73 -52.44 8.50
C ALA A 77 68.94 -51.39 7.41
N VAL A 78 70.20 -51.03 7.11
CA VAL A 78 70.56 -50.12 6.00
C VAL A 78 70.20 -50.76 4.66
N GLY A 79 70.45 -52.07 4.47
CA GLY A 79 70.01 -52.80 3.28
C GLY A 79 68.49 -52.76 3.09
N LEU A 80 67.71 -52.91 4.16
CA LEU A 80 66.25 -52.87 4.12
C LEU A 80 65.74 -51.45 3.81
N VAL A 81 66.35 -50.41 4.38
CA VAL A 81 66.04 -49.01 4.06
C VAL A 81 66.39 -48.68 2.61
N VAL A 82 67.52 -49.18 2.08
CA VAL A 82 67.92 -48.99 0.68
C VAL A 82 66.97 -49.74 -0.27
N ILE A 83 66.52 -50.95 0.07
CA ILE A 83 65.55 -51.69 -0.73
C ILE A 83 64.17 -51.01 -0.72
N VAL A 84 63.70 -50.52 0.44
CA VAL A 84 62.42 -49.80 0.57
C VAL A 84 62.47 -48.46 -0.15
N THR A 85 63.57 -47.71 -0.05
CA THR A 85 63.73 -46.44 -0.78
C THR A 85 63.90 -46.67 -2.27
N ALA A 86 64.61 -47.71 -2.72
CA ALA A 86 64.74 -48.05 -4.13
C ALA A 86 63.41 -48.53 -4.75
N THR A 87 62.61 -49.31 -4.02
CA THR A 87 61.28 -49.75 -4.47
C THR A 87 60.27 -48.60 -4.48
N MET A 88 60.29 -47.69 -3.50
CA MET A 88 59.47 -46.47 -3.52
C MET A 88 59.88 -45.47 -4.61
N ARG A 89 61.16 -45.39 -4.96
CA ARG A 89 61.65 -44.52 -6.04
C ARG A 89 61.25 -45.07 -7.42
N ARG A 90 61.28 -46.40 -7.60
CA ARG A 90 60.79 -47.07 -8.83
C ARG A 90 59.28 -46.91 -9.02
N SER A 91 58.48 -47.03 -7.94
CA SER A 91 57.03 -46.85 -8.03
C SER A 91 56.62 -45.39 -8.31
N ARG A 92 57.29 -44.40 -7.71
CA ARG A 92 57.04 -42.98 -7.99
C ARG A 92 57.33 -42.56 -9.44
N LEU A 93 58.27 -43.22 -10.12
CA LEU A 93 58.59 -42.94 -11.52
C LEU A 93 57.61 -43.58 -12.51
N GLN A 94 57.03 -44.74 -12.20
CA GLN A 94 56.03 -45.39 -13.07
C GLN A 94 54.60 -44.87 -12.87
N ILE A 95 54.26 -44.33 -11.68
CA ILE A 95 52.90 -43.84 -11.37
C ILE A 95 52.56 -42.51 -12.07
N ARG A 96 53.54 -41.76 -12.58
CA ARG A 96 53.29 -40.48 -13.28
C ARG A 96 52.77 -40.60 -14.71
N GLN A 97 52.69 -41.80 -15.30
CA GLN A 97 52.25 -41.97 -16.70
C GLN A 97 51.07 -42.93 -16.90
N ARG A 98 50.50 -43.55 -15.85
CA ARG A 98 49.32 -44.43 -15.97
C ARG A 98 48.36 -44.30 -14.78
N ALA A 99 47.97 -43.07 -14.45
CA ALA A 99 46.99 -42.79 -13.39
C ALA A 99 45.57 -42.56 -13.93
N GLU A 100 45.21 -43.18 -15.06
CA GLU A 100 43.89 -42.98 -15.68
C GLU A 100 43.12 -44.27 -15.97
N GLN A 101 43.45 -45.39 -15.32
CA GLN A 101 42.60 -46.60 -15.35
C GLN A 101 42.95 -47.67 -14.31
N ALA A 102 43.66 -47.32 -13.24
CA ALA A 102 43.86 -48.26 -12.14
C ALA A 102 42.58 -48.33 -11.29
N ARG A 103 41.73 -49.33 -11.57
CA ARG A 103 40.60 -49.68 -10.69
C ARG A 103 41.13 -49.74 -9.27
N LEU A 104 40.54 -48.98 -8.35
CA LEU A 104 40.93 -48.84 -6.94
C LEU A 104 41.41 -50.16 -6.29
N GLY A 105 40.81 -51.29 -6.69
CA GLY A 105 41.21 -52.64 -6.28
C GLY A 105 42.66 -53.04 -6.59
N SER A 106 43.26 -52.61 -7.71
CA SER A 106 44.66 -52.97 -8.05
C SER A 106 45.67 -52.22 -7.18
N VAL A 107 45.39 -50.97 -6.83
CA VAL A 107 46.24 -50.18 -5.91
C VAL A 107 46.17 -50.78 -4.50
N ILE A 108 44.98 -51.19 -4.05
CA ILE A 108 44.79 -51.86 -2.77
C ILE A 108 45.53 -53.22 -2.75
N ALA A 109 45.44 -54.01 -3.82
CA ALA A 109 46.12 -55.31 -3.91
C ALA A 109 47.65 -55.18 -3.84
N VAL A 110 48.23 -54.19 -4.55
CA VAL A 110 49.67 -53.93 -4.51
C VAL A 110 50.11 -53.48 -3.12
N ALA A 111 49.34 -52.63 -2.46
CA ALA A 111 49.65 -52.18 -1.09
C ALA A 111 49.69 -53.35 -0.11
N TRP A 112 48.71 -54.26 -0.16
CA TRP A 112 48.69 -55.47 0.68
C TRP A 112 49.84 -56.42 0.38
N ALA A 113 50.18 -56.63 -0.89
CA ALA A 113 51.31 -57.47 -1.27
C ALA A 113 52.65 -56.95 -0.70
N VAL A 114 52.85 -55.62 -0.70
CA VAL A 114 54.03 -54.99 -0.11
C VAL A 114 54.07 -55.21 1.40
N VAL A 115 52.94 -55.03 2.11
CA VAL A 115 52.88 -55.24 3.55
C VAL A 115 53.21 -56.70 3.91
N ILE A 116 52.64 -57.67 3.20
CA ILE A 116 52.92 -59.09 3.42
C ILE A 116 54.40 -59.41 3.18
N ALA A 117 54.99 -58.87 2.12
CA ALA A 117 56.41 -59.07 1.81
C ALA A 117 57.33 -58.50 2.91
N VAL A 118 57.00 -57.31 3.43
CA VAL A 118 57.78 -56.68 4.51
C VAL A 118 57.68 -57.48 5.81
N VAL A 119 56.47 -57.94 6.17
CA VAL A 119 56.28 -58.79 7.35
C VAL A 119 57.03 -60.11 7.21
N GLY A 120 56.96 -60.76 6.04
CA GLY A 120 57.70 -61.99 5.77
C GLY A 120 59.22 -61.82 5.89
N LEU A 121 59.76 -60.70 5.38
CA LEU A 121 61.19 -60.36 5.50
C LEU A 121 61.61 -60.12 6.94
N LEU A 122 60.78 -59.44 7.75
CA LEU A 122 61.07 -59.21 9.16
C LEU A 122 61.07 -60.52 9.95
N VAL A 123 60.12 -61.42 9.69
CA VAL A 123 60.06 -62.74 10.32
C VAL A 123 61.27 -63.59 9.93
N ALA A 124 61.64 -63.62 8.64
CA ALA A 124 62.82 -64.34 8.17
C ALA A 124 64.13 -63.77 8.76
N GLY A 125 64.23 -62.45 8.86
CA GLY A 125 65.36 -61.78 9.50
C GLY A 125 65.47 -62.12 10.99
N ALA A 126 64.35 -62.11 11.73
CA ALA A 126 64.31 -62.50 13.13
C ALA A 126 64.69 -63.98 13.33
N TRP A 127 64.23 -64.87 12.45
CA TRP A 127 64.57 -66.30 12.47
C TRP A 127 66.09 -66.51 12.29
N TRP A 128 66.69 -65.78 11.35
CA TRP A 128 68.12 -65.87 11.09
C TRP A 128 68.97 -65.30 12.24
N VAL A 129 68.53 -64.19 12.85
CA VAL A 129 69.22 -63.54 13.99
C VAL A 129 69.19 -64.40 15.26
N MET A 130 68.15 -65.21 15.48
CA MET A 130 68.08 -66.15 16.60
C MET A 130 68.90 -67.43 16.39
N GLY A 131 69.70 -67.51 15.32
CA GLY A 131 70.64 -68.61 15.08
C GLY A 131 70.00 -69.83 14.42
N ALA A 132 68.96 -69.63 13.61
CA ALA A 132 68.26 -70.67 12.84
C ALA A 132 68.05 -71.99 13.63
N PRO A 133 67.35 -71.94 14.79
CA PRO A 133 66.95 -73.16 15.47
C PRO A 133 66.16 -74.03 14.48
N THR A 134 66.50 -75.31 14.40
CA THR A 134 65.70 -76.28 13.64
C THR A 134 64.26 -76.17 14.12
N PRO A 135 63.26 -76.05 13.22
CA PRO A 135 61.87 -75.99 13.63
C PRO A 135 61.50 -77.30 14.30
N THR A 136 61.65 -77.35 15.62
CA THR A 136 61.04 -78.38 16.45
C THR A 136 59.56 -78.09 16.43
N PHE A 137 58.84 -78.71 15.50
CA PHE A 137 57.39 -78.81 15.61
C PHE A 137 57.10 -79.52 16.93
N PRO A 138 56.47 -78.85 17.92
CA PRO A 138 56.00 -79.55 19.11
C PRO A 138 55.00 -80.62 18.68
N ASP A 139 54.88 -81.69 19.46
CA ASP A 139 53.87 -82.74 19.29
C ASP A 139 52.52 -82.17 18.86
N PRO A 140 51.73 -82.88 18.01
CA PRO A 140 50.50 -82.36 17.42
C PRO A 140 49.65 -81.68 18.49
N LEU A 141 49.52 -80.35 18.38
CA LEU A 141 48.71 -79.55 19.28
C LEU A 141 47.33 -80.22 19.36
N PRO A 142 46.83 -80.56 20.57
CA PRO A 142 45.52 -81.20 20.68
C PRO A 142 44.48 -80.31 19.97
N PRO A 143 43.51 -80.88 19.23
CA PRO A 143 42.60 -80.14 18.35
C PRO A 143 41.98 -78.87 18.97
N ARG A 144 41.76 -78.91 20.30
CA ARG A 144 41.26 -77.78 21.10
C ARG A 144 42.15 -76.52 21.08
N ALA A 145 43.46 -76.66 20.96
CA ALA A 145 44.39 -75.54 20.94
C ALA A 145 44.40 -74.83 19.56
N LEU A 146 44.19 -75.58 18.48
CA LEU A 146 44.02 -75.02 17.13
C LEU A 146 42.68 -74.29 17.00
N ASP A 147 41.60 -74.85 17.54
CA ASP A 147 40.30 -74.17 17.60
C ASP A 147 40.38 -72.87 18.40
N ALA A 148 41.09 -72.86 19.53
CA ALA A 148 41.26 -71.65 20.34
C ALA A 148 42.07 -70.56 19.62
N LEU A 149 43.09 -70.95 18.85
CA LEU A 149 43.90 -70.01 18.06
C LEU A 149 43.13 -69.47 16.84
N ALA A 150 42.42 -70.34 16.11
CA ALA A 150 41.56 -69.96 15.00
C ALA A 150 40.44 -69.04 15.47
N THR A 151 39.77 -69.36 16.58
CA THR A 151 38.72 -68.52 17.17
C THR A 151 39.24 -67.12 17.51
N ARG A 152 40.45 -67.00 18.10
CA ARG A 152 41.06 -65.69 18.40
C ARG A 152 41.43 -64.93 17.13
N ALA A 153 41.97 -65.60 16.12
CA ALA A 153 42.32 -64.98 14.84
C ALA A 153 41.07 -64.47 14.10
N PHE A 154 40.01 -65.28 14.02
CA PHE A 154 38.73 -64.86 13.44
C PHE A 154 38.08 -63.72 14.22
N ALA A 155 38.16 -63.72 15.56
CA ALA A 155 37.66 -62.63 16.39
C ALA A 155 38.39 -61.30 16.12
N ILE A 156 39.72 -61.34 15.91
CA ILE A 156 40.50 -60.14 15.58
C ILE A 156 40.13 -59.61 14.18
N VAL A 157 40.03 -60.48 13.18
CA VAL A 157 39.66 -60.08 11.81
C VAL A 157 38.23 -59.55 11.77
N ALA A 158 37.30 -60.21 12.46
CA ALA A 158 35.91 -59.75 12.59
C ALA A 158 35.84 -58.39 13.32
N GLY A 159 36.62 -58.20 14.39
CA GLY A 159 36.69 -56.93 15.12
C GLY A 159 37.23 -55.79 14.27
N LEU A 160 38.28 -56.02 13.48
CA LEU A 160 38.82 -55.03 12.54
C LEU A 160 37.84 -54.74 11.39
N GLY A 161 37.14 -55.75 10.88
CA GLY A 161 36.08 -55.59 9.88
C GLY A 161 34.91 -54.75 10.39
N ALA A 162 34.45 -55.01 11.62
CA ALA A 162 33.39 -54.24 12.27
C ALA A 162 33.79 -52.78 12.52
N ALA A 163 35.04 -52.53 12.96
CA ALA A 163 35.57 -51.18 13.13
C ALA A 163 35.63 -50.40 11.79
N ALA A 164 36.04 -51.06 10.70
CA ALA A 164 36.07 -50.44 9.38
C ALA A 164 34.66 -50.09 8.88
N LEU A 165 33.69 -50.99 9.04
CA LEU A 165 32.29 -50.74 8.68
C LEU A 165 31.69 -49.60 9.50
N LEU A 166 31.96 -49.53 10.80
CA LEU A 166 31.54 -48.44 11.66
C LEU A 166 32.09 -47.09 11.17
N VAL A 167 33.37 -47.02 10.82
CA VAL A 167 33.99 -45.80 10.29
C VAL A 167 33.39 -45.40 8.94
N ILE A 168 33.10 -46.36 8.06
CA ILE A 168 32.45 -46.10 6.77
C ILE A 168 31.04 -45.56 6.97
N HIS A 169 30.25 -46.20 7.84
CA HIS A 169 28.89 -45.74 8.17
C HIS A 169 28.91 -44.35 8.81
N TYR A 170 29.80 -44.11 9.78
CA TYR A 170 29.94 -42.80 10.43
C TYR A 170 30.36 -41.71 9.45
N ARG A 171 31.34 -41.99 8.58
CA ARG A 171 31.75 -41.03 7.53
C ARG A 171 30.62 -40.75 6.56
N ARG A 172 29.89 -41.79 6.13
CA ARG A 172 28.75 -41.67 5.22
C ARG A 172 27.61 -40.85 5.85
N GLN A 173 27.30 -41.11 7.11
CA GLN A 173 26.29 -40.35 7.87
C GLN A 173 26.67 -38.87 7.99
N ARG A 174 27.94 -38.58 8.34
CA ARG A 174 28.45 -37.20 8.41
C ARG A 174 28.36 -36.46 7.07
N THR A 175 28.63 -37.14 5.95
CA THR A 175 28.50 -36.51 4.63
C THR A 175 27.05 -36.28 4.25
N THR A 176 26.14 -37.23 4.53
CA THR A 176 24.72 -37.07 4.20
C THR A 176 24.05 -35.96 5.00
N GLU A 177 24.39 -35.80 6.28
CA GLU A 177 23.89 -34.70 7.11
C GLU A 177 24.41 -33.34 6.60
N ALA A 178 25.70 -33.26 6.23
CA ALA A 178 26.27 -32.04 5.67
C ALA A 178 25.65 -31.67 4.31
N ASP A 179 25.38 -32.65 3.47
CA ASP A 179 24.76 -32.44 2.16
C ASP A 179 23.27 -32.09 2.29
N ALA A 180 22.55 -32.65 3.26
CA ALA A 180 21.17 -32.27 3.57
C ALA A 180 21.06 -30.79 4.01
N ILE A 181 21.94 -30.34 4.92
CA ILE A 181 21.98 -28.93 5.37
C ILE A 181 22.33 -28.00 4.20
N ARG A 182 23.28 -28.40 3.34
CA ARG A 182 23.63 -27.60 2.15
C ARG A 182 22.50 -27.53 1.14
N ALA A 183 21.78 -28.64 0.92
CA ALA A 183 20.64 -28.70 0.02
C ALA A 183 19.50 -27.80 0.51
N GLU A 184 19.17 -27.86 1.81
CA GLU A 184 18.17 -26.98 2.41
C GLU A 184 18.58 -25.49 2.28
N ALA A 185 19.83 -25.17 2.61
CA ALA A 185 20.34 -23.81 2.44
C ALA A 185 20.42 -23.37 0.97
N ALA A 186 20.59 -24.29 0.02
CA ALA A 186 20.55 -23.99 -1.41
C ALA A 186 19.11 -23.71 -1.88
N ASN A 187 18.14 -24.49 -1.41
CA ASN A 187 16.73 -24.30 -1.72
C ASN A 187 16.23 -22.92 -1.24
N VAL A 188 16.52 -22.56 0.03
CA VAL A 188 16.15 -21.23 0.57
C VAL A 188 16.83 -20.09 -0.19
N ARG A 189 18.08 -20.27 -0.63
CA ARG A 189 18.77 -19.26 -1.46
C ARG A 189 18.17 -19.17 -2.86
N ALA A 190 17.78 -20.29 -3.45
CA ALA A 190 17.15 -20.33 -4.77
C ALA A 190 15.77 -19.67 -4.74
N GLU A 191 14.96 -19.92 -3.70
CA GLU A 191 13.66 -19.27 -3.50
C GLU A 191 13.82 -17.75 -3.38
N LYS A 192 14.72 -17.27 -2.51
CA LYS A 192 15.02 -15.83 -2.38
C LYS A 192 15.60 -15.23 -3.66
N ALA A 193 16.35 -15.98 -4.45
CA ALA A 193 16.86 -15.53 -5.74
C ALA A 193 15.71 -15.38 -6.74
N ALA A 194 14.78 -16.34 -6.79
CA ALA A 194 13.61 -16.29 -7.65
C ALA A 194 12.70 -15.08 -7.30
N GLU A 195 12.44 -14.83 -6.01
CA GLU A 195 11.68 -13.63 -5.57
C GLU A 195 12.33 -12.32 -6.04
N ARG A 196 13.66 -12.24 -5.94
CA ARG A 196 14.44 -11.08 -6.42
C ARG A 196 14.38 -10.95 -7.94
N GLU A 197 14.43 -12.06 -8.66
CA GLU A 197 14.31 -12.05 -10.12
C GLU A 197 12.93 -11.57 -10.56
N VAL A 198 11.85 -12.03 -9.91
CA VAL A 198 10.49 -11.53 -10.19
C VAL A 198 10.40 -10.02 -9.94
N THR A 199 10.91 -9.55 -8.80
CA THR A 199 10.91 -8.10 -8.48
C THR A 199 11.75 -7.30 -9.47
N LYS A 200 12.90 -7.83 -9.90
CA LYS A 200 13.77 -7.18 -10.89
C LYS A 200 13.09 -7.09 -12.26
N LEU A 201 12.48 -8.17 -12.73
CA LEU A 201 11.74 -8.21 -14.00
C LEU A 201 10.54 -7.26 -13.96
N PHE A 202 9.83 -7.18 -12.83
CA PHE A 202 8.78 -6.19 -12.63
C PHE A 202 9.34 -4.77 -12.79
N ASN A 203 10.41 -4.42 -12.06
CA ASN A 203 11.00 -3.08 -12.11
C ASN A 203 11.52 -2.70 -13.50
N GLU A 204 12.10 -3.65 -14.24
CA GLU A 204 12.56 -3.44 -15.61
C GLU A 204 11.38 -3.15 -16.57
N ARG A 205 10.31 -3.96 -16.51
CA ARG A 205 9.10 -3.74 -17.32
C ARG A 205 8.37 -2.46 -16.93
N PHE A 206 8.32 -2.15 -15.64
CA PHE A 206 7.74 -0.92 -15.11
C PHE A 206 8.46 0.30 -15.66
N THR A 207 9.80 0.30 -15.60
CA THR A 207 10.63 1.41 -16.09
C THR A 207 10.46 1.61 -17.60
N ALA A 208 10.38 0.51 -18.37
CA ALA A 208 10.13 0.58 -19.80
C ALA A 208 8.76 1.20 -20.12
N ALA A 209 7.69 0.69 -19.50
CA ALA A 209 6.34 1.21 -19.72
C ALA A 209 6.20 2.68 -19.26
N TYR A 210 6.79 3.05 -18.11
CA TYR A 210 6.81 4.43 -17.64
C TYR A 210 7.52 5.37 -18.61
N THR A 211 8.63 4.94 -19.21
CA THR A 211 9.36 5.74 -20.20
C THR A 211 8.53 5.96 -21.46
N GLU A 212 7.83 4.92 -21.92
CA GLU A 212 6.93 5.00 -23.08
C GLU A 212 5.70 5.88 -22.82
N LEU A 213 5.24 5.98 -21.57
CA LEU A 213 4.14 6.87 -21.17
C LEU A 213 4.50 8.35 -21.37
N GLY A 214 5.79 8.71 -21.31
CA GLY A 214 6.32 10.05 -21.58
C GLY A 214 6.57 10.35 -23.07
N SER A 215 6.15 9.47 -23.99
CA SER A 215 6.34 9.67 -25.43
C SER A 215 5.48 10.82 -25.98
N GLU A 216 6.01 11.57 -26.94
CA GLU A 216 5.27 12.57 -27.73
C GLU A 216 4.12 11.93 -28.55
N HIS A 217 4.24 10.64 -28.88
CA HIS A 217 3.26 9.92 -29.68
C HIS A 217 2.17 9.27 -28.82
N ALA A 218 0.93 9.72 -28.99
CA ALA A 218 -0.22 9.22 -28.22
C ALA A 218 -0.43 7.69 -28.32
N ALA A 219 -0.17 7.09 -29.49
CA ALA A 219 -0.28 5.63 -29.65
C ALA A 219 0.69 4.86 -28.74
N VAL A 220 1.91 5.38 -28.54
CA VAL A 220 2.90 4.79 -27.63
C VAL A 220 2.45 4.98 -26.18
N ARG A 221 1.92 6.15 -25.82
CA ARG A 221 1.35 6.39 -24.48
C ARG A 221 0.18 5.46 -24.17
N LEU A 222 -0.72 5.23 -25.13
CA LEU A 222 -1.82 4.27 -24.98
C LEU A 222 -1.32 2.83 -24.76
N GLY A 223 -0.30 2.41 -25.53
CA GLY A 223 0.37 1.13 -25.33
C GLY A 223 0.97 1.00 -23.92
N ALA A 224 1.66 2.04 -23.47
CA ALA A 224 2.25 2.12 -22.14
C ALA A 224 1.21 2.03 -21.02
N VAL A 225 0.08 2.73 -21.14
CA VAL A 225 -1.04 2.66 -20.16
C VAL A 225 -1.58 1.24 -20.04
N HIS A 226 -1.77 0.53 -21.15
CA HIS A 226 -2.19 -0.88 -21.12
C HIS A 226 -1.11 -1.81 -20.55
N ALA A 227 0.17 -1.57 -20.86
CA ALA A 227 1.28 -2.34 -20.31
C ALA A 227 1.38 -2.16 -18.79
N LEU A 228 1.21 -0.94 -18.28
CA LEU A 228 1.15 -0.65 -16.85
C LEU A 228 -0.03 -1.36 -16.19
N ALA A 229 -1.21 -1.34 -16.79
CA ALA A 229 -2.38 -2.02 -16.25
C ALA A 229 -2.14 -3.53 -16.08
N HIS A 230 -1.64 -4.19 -17.13
CA HIS A 230 -1.25 -5.61 -17.06
C HIS A 230 -0.16 -5.87 -16.02
N LEU A 231 0.80 -4.95 -15.89
CA LEU A 231 1.85 -5.08 -14.91
C LEU A 231 1.31 -4.99 -13.48
N ALA A 232 0.30 -4.15 -13.22
CA ALA A 232 -0.41 -4.14 -11.93
C ALA A 232 -1.14 -5.46 -11.65
N ASP A 233 -1.70 -6.11 -12.68
CA ASP A 233 -2.37 -7.42 -12.55
C ASP A 233 -1.41 -8.59 -12.32
N ASP A 234 -0.13 -8.44 -12.67
CA ASP A 234 0.94 -9.43 -12.45
C ASP A 234 1.94 -9.02 -11.35
N ALA A 235 1.69 -7.90 -10.67
CA ALA A 235 2.56 -7.35 -9.63
C ALA A 235 2.87 -8.35 -8.49
N PRO A 236 4.12 -8.37 -7.97
CA PRO A 236 4.53 -9.32 -6.94
C PRO A 236 3.97 -9.02 -5.56
N SER A 237 3.65 -7.76 -5.24
CA SER A 237 3.00 -7.39 -3.99
C SER A 237 2.01 -6.25 -4.18
N GLU A 238 1.17 -6.07 -3.15
CA GLU A 238 0.16 -5.01 -3.08
C GLU A 238 0.76 -3.59 -3.16
N LYS A 239 2.04 -3.42 -2.82
CA LYS A 239 2.73 -2.13 -2.90
C LYS A 239 3.02 -1.74 -4.36
N GLU A 240 3.42 -2.69 -5.19
CA GLU A 240 3.67 -2.45 -6.60
C GLU A 240 2.37 -2.16 -7.38
N VAL A 241 1.25 -2.76 -6.98
CA VAL A 241 -0.09 -2.39 -7.52
C VAL A 241 -0.38 -0.91 -7.25
N GLN A 242 -0.16 -0.46 -6.00
CA GLN A 242 -0.35 0.95 -5.63
C GLN A 242 0.58 1.86 -6.43
N MET A 243 1.85 1.48 -6.61
CA MET A 243 2.83 2.25 -7.39
C MET A 243 2.37 2.47 -8.84
N VAL A 244 1.80 1.46 -9.48
CA VAL A 244 1.24 1.62 -10.83
C VAL A 244 0.05 2.57 -10.83
N ILE A 245 -0.87 2.42 -9.87
CA ILE A 245 -2.02 3.32 -9.72
C ILE A 245 -1.57 4.76 -9.50
N ASP A 246 -0.55 4.98 -8.67
CA ASP A 246 0.02 6.30 -8.38
C ASP A 246 0.58 6.95 -9.65
N VAL A 247 1.26 6.20 -10.53
CA VAL A 247 1.75 6.71 -11.83
C VAL A 247 0.59 7.08 -12.76
N LEU A 248 -0.44 6.25 -12.84
CA LEU A 248 -1.62 6.52 -13.66
C LEU A 248 -2.37 7.76 -13.15
N CYS A 249 -2.51 7.91 -11.84
CA CYS A 249 -3.09 9.08 -11.19
C CYS A 249 -2.22 10.33 -11.41
N ALA A 250 -0.90 10.22 -11.29
CA ALA A 250 0.02 11.32 -11.57
C ALA A 250 -0.07 11.79 -13.04
N TYR A 251 -0.28 10.87 -13.99
CA TYR A 251 -0.53 11.25 -15.39
C TYR A 251 -1.82 12.07 -15.54
N LEU A 252 -2.90 11.71 -14.85
CA LEU A 252 -4.16 12.48 -14.86
C LEU A 252 -4.01 13.87 -14.23
N ARG A 253 -3.05 14.05 -13.33
CA ARG A 253 -2.75 15.32 -12.65
C ARG A 253 -1.85 16.26 -13.47
N MET A 254 -1.35 15.84 -14.63
CA MET A 254 -0.59 16.72 -15.51
C MET A 254 -1.44 17.92 -15.98
N PRO A 255 -0.79 19.07 -16.29
CA PRO A 255 -1.49 20.26 -16.75
C PRO A 255 -2.48 19.96 -17.87
N TYR A 256 -3.71 20.43 -17.69
CA TYR A 256 -4.78 20.28 -18.67
C TYR A 256 -4.88 21.55 -19.51
N THR A 257 -4.76 21.41 -20.82
CA THR A 257 -5.04 22.48 -21.78
C THR A 257 -6.49 22.35 -22.26
N SER A 258 -7.26 23.43 -22.23
CA SER A 258 -8.62 23.43 -22.78
C SER A 258 -8.61 23.27 -24.29
N ARG A 259 -9.74 22.83 -24.87
CA ARG A 259 -9.89 22.72 -26.31
C ARG A 259 -9.68 24.12 -26.95
N PRO A 260 -8.91 24.25 -28.05
CA PRO A 260 -8.65 25.54 -28.69
C PRO A 260 -9.89 26.35 -29.11
N ASP A 261 -11.02 25.68 -29.35
CA ASP A 261 -12.30 26.31 -29.74
C ASP A 261 -13.18 26.75 -28.54
N GLU A 262 -12.77 26.44 -27.31
CA GLU A 262 -13.55 26.74 -26.11
C GLU A 262 -13.15 28.13 -25.58
N PRO A 263 -14.10 29.07 -25.42
CA PRO A 263 -13.77 30.44 -25.02
C PRO A 263 -13.14 30.45 -23.63
N SER A 264 -11.85 30.74 -23.56
CA SER A 264 -11.09 30.94 -22.33
C SER A 264 -11.42 32.31 -21.73
N GLY A 265 -12.61 32.44 -21.12
CA GLY A 265 -13.02 33.65 -20.41
C GLY A 265 -13.18 34.89 -21.31
N PRO A 266 -13.49 36.07 -20.73
CA PRO A 266 -13.72 37.28 -21.52
C PRO A 266 -12.44 37.66 -22.28
N PRO A 267 -12.52 37.92 -23.58
CA PRO A 267 -11.35 38.21 -24.40
C PRO A 267 -10.65 39.47 -23.89
N ASP A 268 -9.34 39.37 -23.70
CA ASP A 268 -8.46 40.51 -23.42
C ASP A 268 -8.50 41.45 -24.64
N GLN A 269 -9.21 42.58 -24.52
CA GLN A 269 -9.48 43.53 -25.60
C GLN A 269 -8.25 44.39 -25.98
N SER A 270 -7.04 43.90 -25.76
CA SER A 270 -5.82 44.70 -25.89
C SER A 270 -5.02 44.41 -27.17
N VAL A 271 -5.64 44.08 -28.31
CA VAL A 271 -4.97 44.22 -29.61
C VAL A 271 -5.97 44.56 -30.72
N LEU A 272 -6.32 45.84 -30.87
CA LEU A 272 -6.80 46.38 -32.14
C LEU A 272 -5.61 47.04 -32.85
N PRO A 273 -5.14 46.55 -34.01
CA PRO A 273 -4.21 47.31 -34.81
C PRO A 273 -4.94 48.52 -35.41
N ALA A 274 -4.46 49.71 -35.07
CA ALA A 274 -4.90 50.96 -35.69
C ALA A 274 -4.46 50.99 -37.17
N ALA A 275 -5.42 50.92 -38.09
CA ALA A 275 -5.17 51.15 -39.51
C ALA A 275 -5.25 52.66 -39.81
N SER A 276 -4.10 53.29 -40.06
CA SER A 276 -4.03 54.61 -40.70
C SER A 276 -4.01 54.47 -42.23
N PRO A 277 -4.65 55.36 -43.00
CA PRO A 277 -4.74 55.24 -44.44
C PRO A 277 -3.46 55.79 -45.12
N THR A 278 -2.92 55.08 -46.11
CA THR A 278 -1.89 55.65 -47.00
C THR A 278 -2.24 55.45 -48.48
N THR A 279 -2.51 56.60 -49.09
CA THR A 279 -2.38 57.07 -50.48
C THR A 279 -2.41 56.12 -51.70
N THR A 280 -3.23 56.55 -52.66
CA THR A 280 -3.82 55.86 -53.81
C THR A 280 -2.96 55.80 -55.09
N ALA A 281 -1.76 55.20 -55.06
CA ALA A 281 -0.96 55.10 -56.30
C ALA A 281 -0.13 53.81 -56.52
N ASP A 282 -0.36 52.73 -55.75
CA ASP A 282 0.23 51.40 -56.03
C ASP A 282 -0.72 50.22 -55.64
N LEU A 283 -2.04 50.46 -55.75
CA LEU A 283 -3.11 49.65 -55.15
C LEU A 283 -3.50 48.36 -55.91
N GLY A 284 -2.96 48.12 -57.10
CA GLY A 284 -3.32 46.93 -57.89
C GLY A 284 -2.39 45.74 -57.65
N ARG A 285 -1.10 46.01 -57.46
CA ARG A 285 -0.08 44.98 -57.29
C ARG A 285 0.07 44.58 -55.81
N LEU A 286 -0.06 45.55 -54.89
CA LEU A 286 -0.04 45.32 -53.45
C LEU A 286 -1.27 44.55 -52.94
N ARG A 287 -2.45 44.77 -53.55
CA ARG A 287 -3.71 44.15 -53.08
C ARG A 287 -3.82 42.65 -53.37
N ASN A 288 -3.21 42.19 -54.47
CA ASN A 288 -3.11 40.75 -54.75
C ASN A 288 -2.08 40.09 -53.83
N THR A 289 -0.93 40.72 -53.60
CA THR A 289 0.07 40.22 -52.64
C THR A 289 -0.44 40.23 -51.19
N GLU A 290 -1.26 41.21 -50.80
CA GLU A 290 -1.92 41.24 -49.49
C GLU A 290 -2.96 40.13 -49.36
N HIS A 291 -3.79 39.90 -50.38
CA HIS A 291 -4.74 38.78 -50.38
C HIS A 291 -4.05 37.41 -50.37
N ASP A 292 -2.94 37.25 -51.09
CA ASP A 292 -2.18 36.00 -51.12
C ASP A 292 -1.44 35.78 -49.78
N ALA A 293 -0.85 36.82 -49.21
CA ALA A 293 -0.24 36.78 -47.87
C ALA A 293 -1.27 36.47 -46.77
N GLN A 294 -2.47 37.08 -46.82
CA GLN A 294 -3.56 36.79 -45.90
C GLN A 294 -4.08 35.35 -46.02
N ARG A 295 -4.10 34.79 -47.24
CA ARG A 295 -4.48 33.39 -47.46
C ARG A 295 -3.44 32.43 -46.90
N GLU A 296 -2.16 32.71 -47.09
CA GLU A 296 -1.06 31.93 -46.51
C GLU A 296 -1.06 31.99 -44.98
N GLU A 297 -1.31 33.16 -44.40
CA GLU A 297 -1.46 33.36 -42.96
C GLU A 297 -2.68 32.59 -42.41
N GLN A 298 -3.83 32.67 -43.08
CA GLN A 298 -5.03 31.90 -42.70
C GLN A 298 -4.82 30.39 -42.81
N GLN A 299 -4.13 29.91 -43.85
CA GLN A 299 -3.82 28.49 -44.01
C GLN A 299 -2.87 28.00 -42.91
N THR A 300 -1.87 28.81 -42.55
CA THR A 300 -0.92 28.49 -41.47
C THR A 300 -1.64 28.45 -40.13
N ALA A 301 -2.46 29.46 -39.82
CA ALA A 301 -3.27 29.49 -38.61
C ALA A 301 -4.25 28.30 -38.53
N GLN A 302 -4.86 27.92 -39.65
CA GLN A 302 -5.76 26.77 -39.72
C GLN A 302 -5.05 25.44 -39.49
N GLU A 303 -3.83 25.29 -40.03
CA GLU A 303 -3.01 24.08 -39.82
C GLU A 303 -2.48 24.00 -38.38
N GLU A 304 -2.05 25.13 -37.79
CA GLU A 304 -1.66 25.20 -36.39
C GLU A 304 -2.83 24.86 -35.45
N HIS A 305 -4.01 25.43 -35.70
CA HIS A 305 -5.24 25.10 -34.96
C HIS A 305 -5.57 23.62 -35.06
N ARG A 306 -5.52 23.06 -36.27
CA ARG A 306 -5.76 21.63 -36.50
C ARG A 306 -4.77 20.77 -35.72
N ARG A 307 -3.49 21.14 -35.70
CA ARG A 307 -2.46 20.42 -34.94
C ARG A 307 -2.74 20.45 -33.44
N GLN A 308 -3.11 21.61 -32.90
CA GLN A 308 -3.46 21.75 -31.48
C GLN A 308 -4.70 20.94 -31.09
N VAL A 309 -5.73 20.93 -31.94
CA VAL A 309 -6.94 20.13 -31.72
C VAL A 309 -6.60 18.63 -31.71
N LEU A 310 -5.81 18.16 -32.67
CA LEU A 310 -5.40 16.75 -32.72
C LEU A 310 -4.54 16.35 -31.52
N GLU A 311 -3.64 17.23 -31.07
CA GLU A 311 -2.82 17.00 -29.89
C GLU A 311 -3.68 16.91 -28.62
N PHE A 312 -4.62 17.84 -28.45
CA PHE A 312 -5.62 17.84 -27.39
C PHE A 312 -6.44 16.55 -27.38
N GLU A 313 -7.03 16.18 -28.53
CA GLU A 313 -7.82 14.93 -28.66
C GLU A 313 -6.97 13.71 -28.31
N SER A 314 -5.73 13.67 -28.77
CA SER A 314 -4.80 12.56 -28.47
C SER A 314 -4.48 12.44 -26.98
N PHE A 315 -4.35 13.57 -26.27
CA PHE A 315 -4.11 13.62 -24.83
C PHE A 315 -5.35 13.22 -24.05
N GLN A 316 -6.51 13.73 -24.44
CA GLN A 316 -7.82 13.35 -23.88
C GLN A 316 -8.07 11.84 -23.99
N GLN A 317 -7.78 11.22 -25.15
CA GLN A 317 -7.93 9.77 -25.34
C GLN A 317 -7.08 8.95 -24.36
N VAL A 318 -5.86 9.39 -24.05
CA VAL A 318 -5.01 8.71 -23.06
C VAL A 318 -5.62 8.82 -21.66
N ARG A 319 -6.05 10.02 -21.26
CA ARG A 319 -6.69 10.26 -19.95
C ARG A 319 -7.96 9.43 -19.76
N HIS A 320 -8.85 9.45 -20.75
CA HIS A 320 -10.10 8.66 -20.72
C HIS A 320 -9.80 7.17 -20.70
N THR A 321 -8.74 6.72 -21.37
CA THR A 321 -8.30 5.32 -21.29
C THR A 321 -7.82 4.94 -19.90
N ILE A 322 -7.07 5.81 -19.21
CA ILE A 322 -6.65 5.58 -17.82
C ILE A 322 -7.87 5.46 -16.90
N ILE A 323 -8.82 6.40 -16.99
CA ILE A 323 -10.06 6.39 -16.18
C ILE A 323 -10.86 5.09 -16.46
N ARG A 324 -11.00 4.71 -17.73
CA ARG A 324 -11.68 3.47 -18.13
C ARG A 324 -11.01 2.22 -17.57
N ILE A 325 -9.68 2.16 -17.58
CA ILE A 325 -8.92 1.04 -16.99
C ILE A 325 -9.17 0.98 -15.49
N ILE A 326 -9.05 2.11 -14.78
CA ILE A 326 -9.33 2.18 -13.34
C ILE A 326 -10.75 1.68 -13.06
N GLY A 327 -11.75 2.21 -13.78
CA GLY A 327 -13.15 1.82 -13.63
C GLY A 327 -13.39 0.33 -13.85
N ASN A 328 -12.84 -0.24 -14.93
CA ASN A 328 -12.99 -1.66 -15.24
C ASN A 328 -12.42 -2.56 -14.15
N HIS A 329 -11.23 -2.26 -13.63
CA HIS A 329 -10.62 -3.06 -12.56
C HIS A 329 -11.36 -2.92 -11.23
N LEU A 330 -11.99 -1.78 -10.97
CA LEU A 330 -12.78 -1.55 -9.75
C LEU A 330 -14.17 -2.18 -9.78
N ARG A 331 -14.76 -2.38 -10.97
CA ARG A 331 -16.04 -3.12 -11.13
C ARG A 331 -15.89 -4.60 -10.82
N GLU A 332 -14.72 -5.17 -11.12
CA GLU A 332 -14.38 -6.55 -10.82
C GLU A 332 -13.67 -6.69 -9.46
N PRO A 333 -13.70 -7.88 -8.81
CA PRO A 333 -12.99 -8.12 -7.54
C PRO A 333 -11.48 -8.32 -7.76
N THR A 334 -10.81 -7.30 -8.30
CA THR A 334 -9.36 -7.31 -8.58
C THR A 334 -8.55 -6.74 -7.41
N ARG A 335 -7.21 -6.82 -7.51
CA ARG A 335 -6.27 -6.20 -6.56
C ARG A 335 -6.24 -4.67 -6.61
N TRP A 336 -6.99 -4.05 -7.53
CA TRP A 336 -7.16 -2.60 -7.57
C TRP A 336 -8.14 -2.12 -6.49
N ARG A 337 -9.00 -3.00 -5.97
CA ARG A 337 -9.76 -2.73 -4.75
C ARG A 337 -8.82 -2.70 -3.54
N GLY A 338 -9.11 -1.91 -2.52
CA GLY A 338 -8.20 -1.74 -1.38
C GLY A 338 -7.14 -0.65 -1.58
N LYS A 339 -7.12 0.02 -2.73
CA LYS A 339 -6.07 0.97 -3.14
C LYS A 339 -6.48 2.42 -2.97
N ASN A 340 -5.48 3.28 -2.81
CA ASN A 340 -5.66 4.73 -2.77
C ASN A 340 -5.70 5.28 -4.20
N TYR A 341 -6.55 6.28 -4.43
CA TYR A 341 -6.68 6.96 -5.72
C TYR A 341 -6.55 8.46 -5.49
N ASP A 342 -5.47 9.04 -6.03
CA ASP A 342 -5.16 10.46 -5.89
C ASP A 342 -5.50 11.23 -7.17
N PHE A 343 -6.70 11.78 -7.21
CA PHE A 343 -7.19 12.67 -8.25
C PHE A 343 -7.08 14.16 -7.86
N THR A 344 -6.17 14.51 -6.95
CA THR A 344 -5.96 15.89 -6.50
C THR A 344 -5.67 16.82 -7.68
N GLY A 345 -6.49 17.84 -7.86
CA GLY A 345 -6.34 18.84 -8.93
C GLY A 345 -6.59 18.32 -10.35
N VAL A 346 -7.11 17.10 -10.51
CA VAL A 346 -7.42 16.54 -11.84
C VAL A 346 -8.57 17.32 -12.48
N VAL A 347 -8.40 17.70 -13.74
CA VAL A 347 -9.51 18.19 -14.57
C VAL A 347 -10.17 17.00 -15.25
N PHE A 348 -11.44 16.75 -14.92
CA PHE A 348 -12.28 15.76 -15.56
C PHE A 348 -13.13 16.42 -16.65
N ASP A 349 -12.97 15.91 -17.87
CA ASP A 349 -13.69 16.27 -19.10
C ASP A 349 -14.52 15.08 -19.65
N GLY A 350 -14.65 14.03 -18.83
CA GLY A 350 -15.37 12.80 -19.15
C GLY A 350 -14.79 11.59 -18.43
N GLY A 351 -15.61 10.56 -18.23
CA GLY A 351 -15.15 9.30 -17.66
C GLY A 351 -16.28 8.42 -17.16
N ASP A 352 -16.07 7.11 -17.19
CA ASP A 352 -17.02 6.13 -16.67
C ASP A 352 -16.40 5.29 -15.54
N LEU A 353 -16.79 5.63 -14.31
CA LEU A 353 -16.50 4.93 -13.06
C LEU A 353 -17.80 4.36 -12.45
N SER A 354 -18.86 4.21 -13.25
CA SER A 354 -20.13 3.64 -12.81
C SER A 354 -19.93 2.21 -12.30
N GLY A 355 -20.55 1.88 -11.17
CA GLY A 355 -20.41 0.56 -10.54
C GLY A 355 -19.00 0.24 -10.02
N ALA A 356 -18.05 1.18 -10.01
CA ALA A 356 -16.72 0.99 -9.44
C ALA A 356 -16.80 0.82 -7.91
N HIS A 357 -15.97 -0.05 -7.34
CA HIS A 357 -15.90 -0.31 -5.90
C HIS A 357 -14.59 0.19 -5.29
N PHE A 358 -14.60 1.43 -4.82
CA PHE A 358 -13.54 1.98 -3.98
C PHE A 358 -13.71 1.45 -2.55
N SER A 359 -12.80 0.57 -2.12
CA SER A 359 -12.88 -0.09 -0.82
C SER A 359 -11.56 0.04 -0.06
N GLY A 360 -11.60 0.33 1.23
CA GLY A 360 -10.46 0.36 2.17
C GLY A 360 -9.44 1.49 1.98
N GLY A 361 -9.21 1.95 0.75
CA GLY A 361 -8.30 3.05 0.43
C GLY A 361 -8.98 4.42 0.36
N ARG A 362 -8.17 5.48 0.43
CA ARG A 362 -8.58 6.90 0.28
C ARG A 362 -8.81 7.23 -1.19
N VAL A 363 -9.87 7.97 -1.48
CA VAL A 363 -10.13 8.54 -2.81
C VAL A 363 -10.12 10.06 -2.70
N ASP A 364 -9.14 10.71 -3.29
CA ASP A 364 -8.88 12.14 -3.12
C ASP A 364 -9.18 12.91 -4.42
N PHE A 365 -10.22 13.73 -4.42
CA PHE A 365 -10.60 14.66 -5.48
C PHE A 365 -10.36 16.13 -5.06
N SER A 366 -9.53 16.37 -4.04
CA SER A 366 -9.29 17.72 -3.53
C SER A 366 -8.80 18.66 -4.64
N GLY A 367 -9.46 19.81 -4.79
CA GLY A 367 -9.20 20.77 -5.86
C GLY A 367 -9.42 20.26 -7.29
N ALA A 368 -9.99 19.06 -7.49
CA ALA A 368 -10.35 18.56 -8.82
C ALA A 368 -11.42 19.45 -9.46
N ARG A 369 -11.48 19.45 -10.79
CA ARG A 369 -12.42 20.29 -11.56
C ARG A 369 -13.22 19.42 -12.52
N PHE A 370 -14.54 19.44 -12.39
CA PHE A 370 -15.49 18.84 -13.31
C PHE A 370 -16.08 19.96 -14.17
N PHE A 371 -15.48 20.15 -15.34
CA PHE A 371 -15.73 21.35 -16.16
C PHE A 371 -16.59 21.05 -17.39
N SER A 372 -16.47 19.86 -17.98
CA SER A 372 -17.23 19.47 -19.16
C SER A 372 -17.37 17.95 -19.28
N GLY A 373 -18.14 17.50 -20.26
CA GLY A 373 -18.41 16.07 -20.46
C GLY A 373 -19.30 15.46 -19.37
N THR A 374 -19.39 14.14 -19.38
CA THR A 374 -20.11 13.37 -18.36
C THR A 374 -19.13 12.51 -17.59
N VAL A 375 -19.11 12.65 -16.27
CA VAL A 375 -18.37 11.77 -15.37
C VAL A 375 -19.35 10.94 -14.56
N ASP A 376 -19.39 9.64 -14.84
CA ASP A 376 -20.37 8.72 -14.27
C ASP A 376 -19.77 7.92 -13.11
N PHE A 377 -20.32 8.11 -11.91
CA PHE A 377 -20.12 7.32 -10.68
C PHE A 377 -21.43 6.63 -10.25
N GLY A 378 -22.40 6.51 -11.15
CA GLY A 378 -23.67 5.85 -10.90
C GLY A 378 -23.44 4.44 -10.37
N TRP A 379 -24.13 4.09 -9.29
CA TRP A 379 -23.96 2.81 -8.57
C TRP A 379 -22.56 2.53 -8.01
N ALA A 380 -21.63 3.49 -8.04
CA ALA A 380 -20.32 3.32 -7.43
C ALA A 380 -20.45 3.10 -5.92
N ARG A 381 -19.50 2.38 -5.35
CA ARG A 381 -19.42 2.10 -3.92
C ARG A 381 -18.10 2.65 -3.38
N PHE A 382 -18.20 3.52 -2.39
CA PHE A 382 -17.10 4.04 -1.60
C PHE A 382 -17.26 3.49 -0.18
N SER A 383 -16.31 2.68 0.27
CA SER A 383 -16.43 1.93 1.52
C SER A 383 -15.12 1.84 2.29
N GLY A 384 -15.16 2.07 3.60
CA GLY A 384 -14.03 1.80 4.52
C GLY A 384 -12.80 2.70 4.36
N GLY A 385 -12.92 3.81 3.62
CA GLY A 385 -11.88 4.82 3.42
C GLY A 385 -12.49 6.21 3.28
N GLU A 386 -11.65 7.25 3.36
CA GLU A 386 -12.05 8.65 3.18
C GLU A 386 -12.27 8.97 1.70
N VAL A 387 -13.33 9.74 1.41
CA VAL A 387 -13.59 10.32 0.09
C VAL A 387 -13.52 11.84 0.22
N ASP A 388 -12.51 12.45 -0.37
CA ASP A 388 -12.20 13.87 -0.20
C ASP A 388 -12.55 14.64 -1.48
N PHE A 389 -13.42 15.63 -1.37
CA PHE A 389 -13.82 16.61 -2.39
C PHE A 389 -13.54 18.05 -1.90
N PHE A 390 -12.56 18.24 -1.01
CA PHE A 390 -12.20 19.54 -0.48
C PHE A 390 -11.86 20.52 -1.61
N GLY A 391 -12.61 21.63 -1.69
CA GLY A 391 -12.40 22.66 -2.70
C GLY A 391 -12.60 22.20 -4.15
N THR A 392 -13.22 21.05 -4.39
CA THR A 392 -13.56 20.57 -5.74
C THR A 392 -14.52 21.55 -6.42
N GLU A 393 -14.35 21.76 -7.73
CA GLU A 393 -15.21 22.61 -8.54
C GLU A 393 -16.03 21.77 -9.51
N PHE A 394 -17.35 21.86 -9.44
CA PHE A 394 -18.32 21.32 -10.39
C PHE A 394 -18.88 22.49 -11.19
N SER A 395 -18.18 22.89 -12.25
CA SER A 395 -18.49 24.13 -12.98
C SER A 395 -19.14 23.94 -14.35
N GLY A 396 -19.35 22.69 -14.77
CA GLY A 396 -19.98 22.36 -16.04
C GLY A 396 -20.06 20.85 -16.30
N GLY A 397 -20.77 20.45 -17.36
CA GLY A 397 -21.01 19.05 -17.66
C GLY A 397 -22.01 18.36 -16.71
N THR A 398 -21.94 17.05 -16.62
CA THR A 398 -22.77 16.24 -15.73
C THR A 398 -21.93 15.30 -14.89
N VAL A 399 -22.06 15.37 -13.57
CA VAL A 399 -21.43 14.41 -12.66
C VAL A 399 -22.52 13.57 -11.99
N ASP A 400 -22.50 12.27 -12.27
CA ASP A 400 -23.57 11.37 -11.90
C ASP A 400 -23.15 10.46 -10.74
N PHE A 401 -23.79 10.61 -9.58
CA PHE A 401 -23.66 9.74 -8.40
C PHE A 401 -24.97 8.99 -8.10
N ARG A 402 -25.85 8.81 -9.10
CA ARG A 402 -27.15 8.15 -8.90
C ARG A 402 -26.96 6.78 -8.27
N ARG A 403 -27.64 6.55 -7.15
CA ARG A 403 -27.57 5.30 -6.38
C ARG A 403 -26.16 4.89 -5.94
N ALA A 404 -25.20 5.82 -5.94
CA ALA A 404 -23.90 5.60 -5.34
C ALA A 404 -24.05 5.35 -3.83
N ARG A 405 -23.10 4.63 -3.24
CA ARG A 405 -23.08 4.32 -1.81
C ARG A 405 -21.78 4.80 -1.21
N PHE A 406 -21.88 5.57 -0.14
CA PHE A 406 -20.77 6.04 0.68
C PHE A 406 -20.95 5.44 2.08
N SER A 407 -19.97 4.69 2.56
CA SER A 407 -20.06 3.95 3.82
C SER A 407 -18.74 3.84 4.57
N GLY A 408 -18.79 3.89 5.90
CA GLY A 408 -17.65 3.52 6.76
C GLY A 408 -16.44 4.46 6.70
N GLY A 409 -16.64 5.74 6.41
CA GLY A 409 -15.60 6.77 6.32
C GLY A 409 -16.16 8.19 6.19
N THR A 410 -15.29 9.20 6.22
CA THR A 410 -15.67 10.60 5.99
C THR A 410 -15.84 10.86 4.50
N VAL A 411 -16.90 11.60 4.13
CA VAL A 411 -17.06 12.21 2.81
C VAL A 411 -16.98 13.72 2.97
N ASP A 412 -15.94 14.35 2.44
CA ASP A 412 -15.63 15.75 2.68
C ASP A 412 -15.86 16.61 1.43
N PHE A 413 -16.82 17.52 1.45
CA PHE A 413 -17.12 18.53 0.43
C PHE A 413 -16.84 19.95 0.92
N ARG A 414 -16.01 20.13 1.96
CA ARG A 414 -15.72 21.47 2.50
C ARG A 414 -15.17 22.40 1.42
N GLY A 415 -15.76 23.59 1.32
CA GLY A 415 -15.40 24.58 0.32
C GLY A 415 -15.61 24.15 -1.13
N ALA A 416 -16.25 23.02 -1.40
CA ALA A 416 -16.60 22.59 -2.76
C ALA A 416 -17.54 23.62 -3.40
N ARG A 417 -17.38 23.84 -4.71
CA ARG A 417 -18.21 24.75 -5.48
C ARG A 417 -19.01 23.95 -6.50
N PHE A 418 -20.32 24.00 -6.39
CA PHE A 418 -21.26 23.51 -7.37
C PHE A 418 -21.75 24.74 -8.14
N SER A 419 -21.17 25.02 -9.30
CA SER A 419 -21.31 26.29 -10.02
C SER A 419 -21.44 26.07 -11.53
N GLY A 420 -22.53 25.49 -12.00
CA GLY A 420 -22.72 25.12 -13.40
C GLY A 420 -22.99 23.64 -13.58
N GLY A 421 -23.70 23.27 -14.64
CA GLY A 421 -23.98 21.86 -14.96
C GLY A 421 -24.93 21.17 -13.99
N THR A 422 -24.86 19.84 -13.95
CA THR A 422 -25.74 18.99 -13.12
C THR A 422 -24.92 18.01 -12.29
N VAL A 423 -25.11 18.00 -10.98
CA VAL A 423 -24.55 16.99 -10.07
C VAL A 423 -25.68 16.14 -9.47
N ASN A 424 -25.70 14.85 -9.79
CA ASN A 424 -26.85 14.00 -9.53
C ASN A 424 -26.57 12.92 -8.47
N PHE A 425 -27.03 13.14 -7.24
CA PHE A 425 -27.03 12.17 -6.14
C PHE A 425 -28.38 11.46 -5.95
N ALA A 426 -29.25 11.39 -6.97
CA ALA A 426 -30.58 10.81 -6.79
C ALA A 426 -30.50 9.34 -6.33
N GLY A 427 -31.16 9.04 -5.21
CA GLY A 427 -31.16 7.74 -4.55
C GLY A 427 -29.80 7.29 -3.99
N ALA A 428 -28.80 8.18 -3.92
CA ALA A 428 -27.53 7.90 -3.28
C ALA A 428 -27.72 7.61 -1.79
N ARG A 429 -26.80 6.85 -1.20
CA ARG A 429 -26.82 6.50 0.23
C ARG A 429 -25.52 6.90 0.89
N PHE A 430 -25.63 7.65 1.96
CA PHE A 430 -24.55 8.02 2.86
C PHE A 430 -24.85 7.37 4.20
N SER A 431 -23.98 6.47 4.63
CA SER A 431 -24.17 5.63 5.83
C SER A 431 -22.90 5.55 6.66
N ASP A 432 -23.02 5.42 7.98
CA ASP A 432 -21.94 5.00 8.89
C ASP A 432 -20.67 5.88 8.82
N GLY A 433 -20.83 7.20 8.67
CA GLY A 433 -19.74 8.16 8.53
C GLY A 433 -20.20 9.62 8.54
N THR A 434 -19.25 10.56 8.56
CA THR A 434 -19.53 12.00 8.50
C THR A 434 -19.56 12.48 7.05
N VAL A 435 -20.56 13.26 6.68
CA VAL A 435 -20.62 13.98 5.41
C VAL A 435 -20.52 15.47 5.69
N ASN A 436 -19.48 16.14 5.16
CA ASN A 436 -19.19 17.53 5.50
C ASN A 436 -19.31 18.43 4.26
N PHE A 437 -20.14 19.46 4.33
CA PHE A 437 -20.36 20.51 3.31
C PHE A 437 -20.07 21.90 3.88
N ILE A 438 -19.28 22.03 4.95
CA ILE A 438 -19.03 23.33 5.58
C ILE A 438 -18.42 24.29 4.55
N GLY A 439 -19.02 25.47 4.43
CA GLY A 439 -18.61 26.51 3.49
C GLY A 439 -18.71 26.12 2.01
N ALA A 440 -19.39 25.02 1.68
CA ALA A 440 -19.67 24.65 0.29
C ALA A 440 -20.60 25.69 -0.35
N GLN A 441 -20.42 25.91 -1.65
CA GLN A 441 -21.16 26.91 -2.42
C GLN A 441 -21.97 26.20 -3.49
N PHE A 442 -23.27 26.43 -3.50
CA PHE A 442 -24.21 25.92 -4.49
C PHE A 442 -24.75 27.11 -5.27
N SER A 443 -24.14 27.37 -6.42
CA SER A 443 -24.53 28.43 -7.33
C SER A 443 -24.77 27.95 -8.76
N ASP A 444 -25.57 28.68 -9.51
CA ASP A 444 -25.81 28.54 -10.95
C ASP A 444 -25.75 27.10 -11.49
N GLY A 445 -26.60 26.19 -11.04
CA GLY A 445 -26.55 24.78 -11.46
C GLY A 445 -27.64 23.93 -10.81
N GLU A 446 -27.70 22.64 -11.15
CA GLU A 446 -28.66 21.70 -10.56
C GLU A 446 -27.96 20.62 -9.73
N VAL A 447 -28.23 20.58 -8.42
CA VAL A 447 -27.81 19.49 -7.54
C VAL A 447 -29.03 18.65 -7.15
N ILE A 448 -29.07 17.40 -7.60
CA ILE A 448 -30.21 16.51 -7.46
C ILE A 448 -29.96 15.50 -6.35
N LEU A 449 -30.68 15.60 -5.23
CA LEU A 449 -30.63 14.66 -4.09
C LEU A 449 -31.96 13.93 -3.87
N ILE A 450 -32.76 13.78 -4.93
CA ILE A 450 -34.10 13.18 -4.87
C ILE A 450 -34.01 11.76 -4.31
N GLY A 451 -34.71 11.51 -3.20
CA GLY A 451 -34.72 10.20 -2.54
C GLY A 451 -33.36 9.73 -1.99
N ALA A 452 -32.37 10.62 -1.89
CA ALA A 452 -31.11 10.32 -1.23
C ALA A 452 -31.34 9.96 0.24
N GLN A 453 -30.45 9.12 0.80
CA GLN A 453 -30.55 8.65 2.17
C GLN A 453 -29.27 9.00 2.92
N PHE A 454 -29.43 9.63 4.08
CA PHE A 454 -28.37 10.00 4.99
C PHE A 454 -28.65 9.32 6.33
N SER A 455 -27.69 8.52 6.80
CA SER A 455 -27.84 7.67 7.99
C SER A 455 -26.54 7.44 8.74
N GLY A 456 -26.62 7.24 10.06
CA GLY A 456 -25.52 6.68 10.85
C GLY A 456 -24.35 7.62 11.15
N GLY A 457 -24.53 8.94 11.04
CA GLY A 457 -23.47 9.93 11.30
C GLY A 457 -23.91 11.40 11.16
N MET A 458 -22.95 12.33 11.22
CA MET A 458 -23.22 13.76 11.06
C MET A 458 -23.25 14.15 9.57
N VAL A 459 -24.23 14.94 9.17
CA VAL A 459 -24.28 15.63 7.87
C VAL A 459 -24.25 17.13 8.12
N ASP A 460 -23.16 17.79 7.76
CA ASP A 460 -22.90 19.18 8.15
C ASP A 460 -22.93 20.10 6.93
N PHE A 461 -23.83 21.07 6.89
CA PHE A 461 -23.94 22.15 5.90
C PHE A 461 -23.64 23.53 6.52
N GLY A 462 -22.97 23.57 7.68
CA GLY A 462 -22.67 24.80 8.39
C GLY A 462 -21.96 25.83 7.49
N GLU A 463 -22.41 27.08 7.53
CA GLU A 463 -21.89 28.17 6.69
C GLU A 463 -21.93 27.92 5.17
N ALA A 464 -22.61 26.87 4.69
CA ALA A 464 -22.82 26.65 3.26
C ALA A 464 -23.68 27.78 2.67
N ARG A 465 -23.50 28.05 1.38
CA ARG A 465 -24.27 29.06 0.64
C ARG A 465 -25.00 28.44 -0.53
N PHE A 466 -26.29 28.70 -0.61
CA PHE A 466 -27.17 28.34 -1.72
C PHE A 466 -27.62 29.64 -2.38
N SER A 467 -27.11 29.91 -3.58
CA SER A 467 -27.37 31.17 -4.30
C SER A 467 -27.65 30.91 -5.77
N ASP A 468 -28.83 31.29 -6.26
CA ASP A 468 -29.17 31.21 -7.70
C ASP A 468 -28.85 29.85 -8.34
N GLY A 469 -29.57 28.79 -7.96
CA GLY A 469 -29.45 27.44 -8.53
C GLY A 469 -30.62 26.57 -8.07
N THR A 470 -30.64 25.29 -8.42
CA THR A 470 -31.65 24.35 -7.89
C THR A 470 -30.99 23.23 -7.10
N VAL A 471 -31.34 23.10 -5.82
CA VAL A 471 -30.94 21.96 -4.98
C VAL A 471 -32.19 21.19 -4.56
N ASN A 472 -32.28 19.93 -4.98
CA ASN A 472 -33.51 19.16 -4.89
C ASN A 472 -33.37 17.95 -3.97
N PHE A 473 -33.80 18.09 -2.71
CA PHE A 473 -33.90 17.06 -1.68
C PHE A 473 -35.28 16.37 -1.63
N ARG A 474 -36.10 16.46 -2.69
CA ARG A 474 -37.46 15.89 -2.67
C ARG A 474 -37.44 14.41 -2.27
N GLY A 475 -38.19 14.06 -1.22
CA GLY A 475 -38.29 12.70 -0.70
C GLY A 475 -36.98 12.13 -0.10
N ALA A 476 -35.96 12.96 0.09
CA ALA A 476 -34.73 12.56 0.77
C ALA A 476 -35.04 12.13 2.21
N ARG A 477 -34.20 11.25 2.76
CA ARG A 477 -34.34 10.74 4.12
C ARG A 477 -33.08 11.06 4.91
N PHE A 478 -33.27 11.71 6.02
CA PHE A 478 -32.28 11.96 7.05
C PHE A 478 -32.74 11.17 8.27
N SER A 479 -32.01 10.12 8.59
CA SER A 479 -32.30 9.24 9.72
C SER A 479 -31.05 9.13 10.57
N ASP A 480 -31.18 9.03 11.90
CA ASP A 480 -30.08 8.61 12.79
C ASP A 480 -28.80 9.46 12.65
N GLY A 481 -28.64 10.49 13.49
CA GLY A 481 -27.47 11.37 13.48
C GLY A 481 -27.81 12.85 13.66
N THR A 482 -26.87 13.74 13.34
CA THR A 482 -27.10 15.20 13.36
C THR A 482 -27.03 15.73 11.94
N VAL A 483 -28.03 16.50 11.51
CA VAL A 483 -27.99 17.27 10.27
C VAL A 483 -27.87 18.75 10.65
N ASP A 484 -26.76 19.38 10.29
CA ASP A 484 -26.46 20.75 10.70
C ASP A 484 -26.56 21.71 9.50
N PHE A 485 -27.27 22.81 9.65
CA PHE A 485 -27.38 23.94 8.73
C PHE A 485 -27.09 25.26 9.46
N PHE A 486 -26.27 25.22 10.50
CA PHE A 486 -25.88 26.40 11.28
C PHE A 486 -25.30 27.50 10.38
N GLY A 487 -25.89 28.69 10.43
CA GLY A 487 -25.42 29.84 9.64
C GLY A 487 -25.43 29.62 8.12
N THR A 488 -26.13 28.60 7.62
CA THR A 488 -26.32 28.39 6.18
C THR A 488 -27.09 29.56 5.59
N GLU A 489 -26.65 30.04 4.43
CA GLU A 489 -27.31 31.11 3.69
C GLU A 489 -28.07 30.56 2.48
N PHE A 490 -29.34 30.91 2.37
CA PHE A 490 -30.20 30.67 1.23
C PHE A 490 -30.56 32.00 0.58
N SER A 491 -29.77 32.41 -0.41
CA SER A 491 -29.80 33.71 -1.06
C SER A 491 -30.04 33.56 -2.56
N GLY A 492 -31.24 33.13 -2.96
CA GLY A 492 -31.63 32.95 -4.37
C GLY A 492 -31.82 31.48 -4.77
N GLY A 493 -32.35 31.24 -5.97
CA GLY A 493 -32.61 29.88 -6.47
C GLY A 493 -33.77 29.13 -5.81
N THR A 494 -33.77 27.79 -5.90
CA THR A 494 -34.79 26.89 -5.32
C THR A 494 -34.12 25.78 -4.53
N VAL A 495 -34.46 25.64 -3.25
CA VAL A 495 -34.11 24.48 -2.43
C VAL A 495 -35.38 23.71 -2.09
N ASN A 496 -35.48 22.47 -2.56
CA ASN A 496 -36.72 21.68 -2.46
C ASN A 496 -36.56 20.49 -1.51
N PHE A 497 -37.14 20.58 -0.32
CA PHE A 497 -37.28 19.51 0.67
C PHE A 497 -38.66 18.85 0.66
N ALA A 498 -39.47 19.01 -0.40
CA ALA A 498 -40.84 18.52 -0.40
C ALA A 498 -40.90 16.99 -0.20
N GLY A 499 -41.70 16.55 0.77
CA GLY A 499 -41.80 15.15 1.19
C GLY A 499 -40.53 14.54 1.78
N ALA A 500 -39.51 15.34 2.07
CA ALA A 500 -38.31 14.87 2.77
C ALA A 500 -38.68 14.39 4.19
N ARG A 501 -37.93 13.42 4.69
CA ARG A 501 -38.14 12.84 6.02
C ARG A 501 -36.92 13.10 6.88
N PHE A 502 -37.14 13.65 8.05
CA PHE A 502 -36.16 13.84 9.10
C PHE A 502 -36.60 12.96 10.28
N SER A 503 -35.76 12.03 10.72
CA SER A 503 -36.09 11.02 11.72
C SER A 503 -34.92 10.67 12.63
N GLY A 504 -35.16 10.38 13.92
CA GLY A 504 -34.19 9.73 14.82
C GLY A 504 -32.91 10.53 15.15
N GLY A 505 -32.90 11.85 14.93
CA GLY A 505 -31.70 12.70 15.03
C GLY A 505 -31.99 14.19 15.28
N MET A 506 -30.94 14.99 15.47
CA MET A 506 -31.06 16.46 15.62
C MET A 506 -30.89 17.14 14.26
N VAL A 507 -31.79 18.03 13.89
CA VAL A 507 -31.69 18.87 12.69
C VAL A 507 -31.56 20.31 13.13
N ILE A 508 -30.48 20.99 12.76
CA ILE A 508 -30.14 22.32 13.24
C ILE A 508 -30.22 23.29 12.08
N PHE A 509 -31.07 24.30 12.18
CA PHE A 509 -31.14 25.49 11.33
C PHE A 509 -30.86 26.76 12.15
N PHE A 510 -30.25 26.63 13.33
CA PHE A 510 -29.95 27.74 14.22
C PHE A 510 -29.15 28.83 13.47
N GLY A 511 -29.67 30.06 13.47
CA GLY A 511 -29.04 31.19 12.79
C GLY A 511 -28.95 31.08 11.25
N ALA A 512 -29.66 30.13 10.63
CA ALA A 512 -29.75 30.05 9.17
C ALA A 512 -30.44 31.30 8.59
N TRP A 513 -29.98 31.76 7.43
CA TRP A 513 -30.45 32.98 6.79
C TRP A 513 -31.16 32.65 5.47
N PHE A 514 -32.44 33.00 5.38
CA PHE A 514 -33.25 32.91 4.17
C PHE A 514 -33.50 34.32 3.61
N SER A 515 -32.70 34.71 2.62
CA SER A 515 -32.66 36.07 2.05
C SER A 515 -33.04 36.13 0.55
N GLY A 516 -33.38 35.01 -0.09
CA GLY A 516 -33.95 35.02 -1.44
C GLY A 516 -34.26 33.61 -1.96
N GLY A 517 -35.04 33.52 -3.04
CA GLY A 517 -35.37 32.24 -3.68
C GLY A 517 -36.60 31.54 -3.09
N THR A 518 -36.72 30.23 -3.30
CA THR A 518 -37.80 29.39 -2.74
C THR A 518 -37.22 28.24 -1.94
N VAL A 519 -37.64 28.08 -0.69
CA VAL A 519 -37.34 26.89 0.13
C VAL A 519 -38.63 26.13 0.43
N ASP A 520 -38.77 24.92 -0.13
CA ASP A 520 -40.02 24.16 -0.10
C ASP A 520 -39.93 22.96 0.83
N PHE A 521 -40.59 23.01 1.99
CA PHE A 521 -40.78 21.91 2.95
C PHE A 521 -42.17 21.27 2.86
N ARG A 522 -42.91 21.47 1.76
CA ARG A 522 -44.28 20.92 1.65
C ARG A 522 -44.29 19.41 1.86
N THR A 523 -45.24 18.95 2.67
CA THR A 523 -45.41 17.54 3.06
C THR A 523 -44.18 16.87 3.67
N ALA A 524 -43.16 17.63 4.09
CA ALA A 524 -42.01 17.10 4.80
C ALA A 524 -42.45 16.50 6.14
N GLU A 525 -41.82 15.40 6.54
CA GLU A 525 -42.08 14.71 7.80
C GLU A 525 -40.88 14.90 8.72
N LEU A 526 -41.09 15.56 9.86
CA LEU A 526 -40.09 15.81 10.87
C LEU A 526 -40.51 15.02 12.11
N SER A 527 -39.73 13.99 12.45
CA SER A 527 -40.13 13.01 13.46
C SER A 527 -39.02 12.50 14.37
N GLY A 528 -39.35 12.08 15.59
CA GLY A 528 -38.45 11.28 16.45
C GLY A 528 -37.13 11.95 16.86
N GLY A 529 -37.06 13.29 16.89
CA GLY A 529 -35.86 14.07 17.24
C GLY A 529 -36.15 15.58 17.42
N THR A 530 -35.10 16.40 17.55
CA THR A 530 -35.22 17.87 17.67
C THR A 530 -34.93 18.55 16.34
N VAL A 531 -35.78 19.48 15.92
CA VAL A 531 -35.55 20.35 14.77
C VAL A 531 -35.49 21.79 15.27
N ASP A 532 -34.34 22.43 15.16
CA ASP A 532 -34.07 23.73 15.77
C ASP A 532 -33.92 24.83 14.72
N PHE A 533 -34.94 25.64 14.52
CA PHE A 533 -34.94 26.87 13.73
C PHE A 533 -34.74 28.12 14.61
N SER A 534 -34.30 27.99 15.85
CA SER A 534 -34.19 29.15 16.73
C SER A 534 -33.20 30.19 16.17
N GLY A 535 -33.56 31.47 16.28
CA GLY A 535 -32.77 32.56 15.70
C GLY A 535 -32.60 32.53 14.18
N ALA A 536 -33.25 31.61 13.45
CA ALA A 536 -33.26 31.62 12.00
C ALA A 536 -33.99 32.86 11.49
N ARG A 537 -33.53 33.41 10.37
CA ARG A 537 -34.06 34.65 9.83
C ARG A 537 -34.58 34.47 8.42
N PHE A 538 -35.82 34.87 8.21
CA PHE A 538 -36.54 34.85 6.94
C PHE A 538 -36.79 36.31 6.57
N PHE A 539 -36.12 36.83 5.53
CA PHE A 539 -36.22 38.24 5.10
C PHE A 539 -36.75 38.42 3.67
N SER A 540 -36.56 37.42 2.80
CA SER A 540 -36.99 37.45 1.41
C SER A 540 -36.98 36.05 0.77
N GLY A 541 -37.94 35.78 -0.12
CA GLY A 541 -38.17 34.47 -0.73
C GLY A 541 -39.45 33.79 -0.22
N ARG A 542 -39.80 32.63 -0.80
CA ARG A 542 -40.98 31.84 -0.39
C ARG A 542 -40.52 30.64 0.43
N VAL A 543 -41.00 30.50 1.67
CA VAL A 543 -40.76 29.31 2.49
C VAL A 543 -42.07 28.58 2.73
N GLY A 544 -42.19 27.34 2.27
CA GLY A 544 -43.45 26.59 2.32
C GLY A 544 -43.40 25.38 3.23
N PHE A 545 -44.19 25.34 4.28
CA PHE A 545 -44.44 24.19 5.16
C PHE A 545 -45.83 23.56 4.96
N SER A 546 -46.52 23.88 3.87
CA SER A 546 -47.87 23.37 3.61
C SER A 546 -47.94 21.82 3.68
N GLY A 547 -48.87 21.32 4.50
CA GLY A 547 -49.04 19.90 4.78
C GLY A 547 -47.87 19.22 5.49
N ALA A 548 -46.87 19.97 5.98
CA ALA A 548 -45.75 19.42 6.74
C ALA A 548 -46.24 18.79 8.05
N ARG A 549 -45.45 17.83 8.52
CA ARG A 549 -45.83 16.89 9.57
C ARG A 549 -44.77 16.89 10.66
N PHE A 550 -45.14 17.35 11.86
CA PHE A 550 -44.26 17.43 13.03
C PHE A 550 -44.72 16.41 14.09
N PHE A 551 -43.99 15.30 14.27
CA PHE A 551 -44.45 14.15 15.07
C PHE A 551 -43.41 13.60 16.05
N GLY A 552 -43.76 13.40 17.32
CA GLY A 552 -42.92 12.63 18.26
C GLY A 552 -41.56 13.24 18.62
N GLY A 553 -41.37 14.55 18.40
CA GLY A 553 -40.12 15.30 18.62
C GLY A 553 -40.37 16.79 18.86
N THR A 554 -39.33 17.59 19.10
CA THR A 554 -39.46 19.05 19.34
C THR A 554 -39.12 19.83 18.08
N VAL A 555 -39.90 20.85 17.75
CA VAL A 555 -39.60 21.80 16.68
C VAL A 555 -39.56 23.20 17.29
N ASP A 556 -38.38 23.81 17.28
CA ASP A 556 -38.11 25.08 17.97
C ASP A 556 -37.96 26.21 16.95
N PHE A 557 -38.82 27.21 16.99
CA PHE A 557 -38.76 28.46 16.23
C PHE A 557 -38.56 29.68 17.15
N ARG A 558 -38.07 29.47 18.38
CA ARG A 558 -37.88 30.58 19.32
C ARG A 558 -36.93 31.62 18.75
N THR A 559 -37.27 32.89 18.94
CA THR A 559 -36.52 34.04 18.41
C THR A 559 -36.28 34.02 16.90
N ALA A 560 -37.02 33.20 16.13
CA ALA A 560 -36.97 33.24 14.67
C ALA A 560 -37.61 34.55 14.18
N GLU A 561 -37.05 35.13 13.12
CA GLU A 561 -37.52 36.38 12.54
C GLU A 561 -38.17 36.11 11.19
N PHE A 562 -39.47 36.34 11.08
CA PHE A 562 -40.25 36.22 9.85
C PHE A 562 -40.58 37.62 9.33
N SER A 563 -39.90 38.04 8.28
CA SER A 563 -40.04 39.34 7.65
C SER A 563 -39.91 39.20 6.13
N GLY A 564 -40.63 40.01 5.35
CA GLY A 564 -40.70 39.83 3.88
C GLY A 564 -41.89 38.99 3.41
N TRP A 565 -41.73 38.20 2.34
CA TRP A 565 -42.83 37.48 1.64
C TRP A 565 -43.35 36.23 2.41
N THR A 566 -44.47 35.64 1.93
CA THR A 566 -45.25 34.54 2.57
C THR A 566 -44.46 33.32 3.07
N VAL A 567 -44.63 33.00 4.36
CA VAL A 567 -44.40 31.66 4.92
C VAL A 567 -45.71 30.89 5.04
N ASP A 568 -45.82 29.74 4.37
CA ASP A 568 -47.07 28.99 4.27
C ASP A 568 -47.07 27.76 5.19
N PHE A 569 -47.94 27.73 6.20
CA PHE A 569 -48.15 26.58 7.10
C PHE A 569 -49.50 25.88 6.85
N PHE A 570 -50.16 26.12 5.71
CA PHE A 570 -51.49 25.62 5.41
C PHE A 570 -51.59 24.10 5.57
N GLY A 571 -52.53 23.64 6.39
CA GLY A 571 -52.75 22.21 6.61
C GLY A 571 -51.61 21.46 7.32
N ALA A 572 -50.63 22.16 7.90
CA ALA A 572 -49.57 21.55 8.69
C ALA A 572 -50.14 20.80 9.91
N GLN A 573 -49.46 19.72 10.32
CA GLN A 573 -49.93 18.83 11.38
C GLN A 573 -48.89 18.68 12.48
N SER A 574 -49.30 18.87 13.73
CA SER A 574 -48.48 18.59 14.91
C SER A 574 -49.14 17.53 15.78
N SER A 575 -48.40 16.48 16.18
CA SER A 575 -48.87 15.56 17.23
C SER A 575 -47.74 14.85 17.98
N GLY A 576 -47.90 14.66 19.29
CA GLY A 576 -46.93 13.91 20.10
C GLY A 576 -45.56 14.59 20.30
N GLY A 577 -45.43 15.88 20.00
CA GLY A 577 -44.21 16.67 20.08
C GLY A 577 -44.50 18.17 20.29
N ALA A 578 -43.57 18.93 20.87
CA ALA A 578 -43.76 20.37 21.12
C ALA A 578 -43.27 21.20 19.93
N VAL A 579 -44.14 22.09 19.41
CA VAL A 579 -43.75 23.14 18.47
C VAL A 579 -43.77 24.47 19.22
N ASP A 580 -42.65 25.20 19.24
CA ASP A 580 -42.47 26.42 20.03
C ASP A 580 -42.11 27.61 19.13
N PHE A 581 -42.88 28.69 19.22
CA PHE A 581 -42.68 29.97 18.53
C PHE A 581 -42.43 31.12 19.54
N GLY A 582 -42.00 30.81 20.76
CA GLY A 582 -41.76 31.81 21.80
C GLY A 582 -40.80 32.91 21.33
N TRP A 583 -41.24 34.17 21.43
CA TRP A 583 -40.48 35.34 20.99
C TRP A 583 -40.15 35.37 19.49
N ALA A 584 -40.85 34.59 18.66
CA ALA A 584 -40.75 34.71 17.20
C ALA A 584 -41.35 36.05 16.75
N GLY A 585 -40.64 36.75 15.86
CA GLY A 585 -41.09 38.02 15.29
C GLY A 585 -41.77 37.80 13.95
N PHE A 586 -42.94 38.43 13.73
CA PHE A 586 -43.68 38.38 12.46
C PHE A 586 -43.97 39.79 11.98
N SER A 587 -43.30 40.22 10.90
CA SER A 587 -43.39 41.59 10.38
C SER A 587 -43.47 41.67 8.85
N GLY A 588 -43.72 40.55 8.17
CA GLY A 588 -43.81 40.42 6.71
C GLY A 588 -45.23 40.48 6.11
N ASP A 589 -45.40 39.81 4.98
CA ASP A 589 -46.67 39.50 4.30
C ASP A 589 -47.47 38.43 5.07
N LEU A 590 -48.51 37.85 4.46
CA LEU A 590 -49.33 36.80 5.06
C LEU A 590 -48.54 35.54 5.38
N ASP A 591 -48.59 35.13 6.65
CA ASP A 591 -48.21 33.82 7.15
C ASP A 591 -49.47 33.02 7.50
N ASP A 592 -49.73 31.97 6.71
CA ASP A 592 -51.00 31.26 6.68
C ASP A 592 -50.95 29.95 7.47
N PHE A 593 -51.63 29.88 8.61
CA PHE A 593 -51.84 28.64 9.37
C PHE A 593 -53.24 28.05 9.19
N GLU A 594 -54.04 28.51 8.22
CA GLU A 594 -55.38 27.96 7.99
C GLU A 594 -55.33 26.45 7.78
N HIS A 595 -56.38 25.77 8.27
CA HIS A 595 -56.52 24.32 8.22
C HIS A 595 -55.40 23.50 8.92
N ALA A 596 -54.45 24.15 9.62
CA ALA A 596 -53.49 23.46 10.47
C ALA A 596 -54.22 22.63 11.55
N ARG A 597 -53.68 21.45 11.86
CA ARG A 597 -54.29 20.48 12.80
C ARG A 597 -53.32 20.13 13.91
N GLY A 598 -53.87 19.80 15.08
CA GLY A 598 -53.10 19.43 16.27
C GLY A 598 -53.19 20.48 17.37
N THR A 599 -52.30 20.37 18.35
CA THR A 599 -52.17 21.34 19.44
C THR A 599 -51.61 22.66 18.91
N CYS A 600 -52.23 23.78 19.30
CA CYS A 600 -51.70 25.12 19.00
C CYS A 600 -50.26 25.24 19.53
N PRO A 601 -49.29 25.66 18.69
CA PRO A 601 -47.90 25.80 19.11
C PRO A 601 -47.72 26.75 20.30
N VAL A 602 -46.74 26.47 21.15
CA VAL A 602 -46.37 27.32 22.30
C VAL A 602 -45.83 28.66 21.77
N GLY A 603 -46.10 29.77 22.48
CA GLY A 603 -45.60 31.11 22.12
C GLY A 603 -46.26 31.76 20.89
N LEU A 604 -46.94 31.01 20.01
CA LEU A 604 -47.51 31.54 18.77
C LEU A 604 -48.62 32.59 19.01
N ARG A 605 -49.39 32.46 20.10
CA ARG A 605 -50.39 33.47 20.49
C ARG A 605 -49.77 34.76 20.99
N GLU A 606 -48.67 34.65 21.74
CA GLU A 606 -47.94 35.83 22.22
C GLU A 606 -47.33 36.56 21.03
N ALA A 607 -46.77 35.82 20.08
CA ALA A 607 -46.26 36.36 18.83
C ALA A 607 -47.36 37.08 18.02
N GLN A 608 -48.61 36.59 17.99
CA GLN A 608 -49.72 37.28 17.34
C GLN A 608 -49.99 38.68 17.90
N THR A 609 -49.83 38.87 19.21
CA THR A 609 -50.04 40.19 19.83
C THR A 609 -48.93 41.19 19.49
N GLN A 610 -47.77 40.70 19.09
CA GLN A 610 -46.59 41.49 18.74
C GLN A 610 -46.43 41.67 17.21
N ALA A 611 -47.13 40.85 16.42
CA ALA A 611 -47.09 40.87 14.97
C ALA A 611 -47.84 42.07 14.35
N THR A 612 -47.49 42.41 13.11
CA THR A 612 -48.26 43.37 12.31
C THR A 612 -49.69 42.84 12.06
N PRO A 613 -50.75 43.65 12.21
CA PRO A 613 -52.13 43.18 12.01
C PRO A 613 -52.37 42.59 10.61
N GLY A 614 -53.04 41.44 10.54
CA GLY A 614 -53.38 40.76 9.28
C GLY A 614 -52.28 39.85 8.71
N VAL A 615 -51.12 39.79 9.37
CA VAL A 615 -50.00 38.92 8.98
C VAL A 615 -50.25 37.46 9.34
N LEU A 616 -50.91 37.16 10.47
CA LEU A 616 -51.13 35.78 10.92
C LEU A 616 -52.60 35.36 10.78
N LEU A 617 -52.87 34.30 10.01
CA LEU A 617 -54.17 33.62 9.96
C LEU A 617 -54.15 32.33 10.77
N PHE A 618 -55.24 32.05 11.52
CA PHE A 618 -55.34 30.89 12.41
C PHE A 618 -56.54 29.99 12.07
N PRO A 619 -56.46 28.67 12.32
CA PRO A 619 -57.64 27.81 12.32
C PRO A 619 -58.66 28.24 13.38
N GLU A 620 -59.96 28.13 13.09
CA GLU A 620 -61.03 28.43 14.06
C GLU A 620 -60.87 27.66 15.38
N ALA A 621 -60.41 26.41 15.31
CA ALA A 621 -60.16 25.56 16.48
C ALA A 621 -59.08 26.12 17.43
N TRP A 622 -58.14 26.91 16.91
CA TRP A 622 -57.15 27.63 17.72
C TRP A 622 -57.68 29.02 18.12
N GLY A 623 -58.81 29.49 17.62
CA GLY A 623 -59.38 30.79 17.96
C GLY A 623 -60.12 30.86 19.31
N GLN A 624 -60.47 29.74 19.94
CA GLN A 624 -61.29 29.75 21.16
C GLN A 624 -60.46 29.86 22.45
N ARG A 625 -60.83 30.80 23.34
CA ARG A 625 -60.27 30.92 24.69
C ARG A 625 -60.73 29.74 25.55
N PRO A 626 -59.84 29.06 26.31
CA PRO A 626 -60.30 28.12 27.33
C PRO A 626 -60.98 28.92 28.45
N GLY A 627 -62.31 28.82 28.56
CA GLY A 627 -63.06 29.45 29.66
C GLY A 627 -64.46 29.98 29.34
N GLN A 628 -65.00 29.78 28.13
CA GLN A 628 -66.41 30.08 27.88
C GLN A 628 -67.20 28.76 27.89
N GLU A 629 -67.51 28.29 29.10
CA GLU A 629 -68.53 27.25 29.29
C GLU A 629 -69.82 27.68 28.60
N ASP A 630 -70.44 26.74 27.88
CA ASP A 630 -71.73 26.88 27.23
C ASP A 630 -72.81 27.33 28.24
N SER A 631 -73.02 28.64 28.34
CA SER A 631 -74.21 29.21 28.95
C SER A 631 -75.41 29.11 28.00
N ASN A 632 -75.62 27.94 27.41
CA ASN A 632 -76.82 27.62 26.64
C ASN A 632 -77.41 26.30 27.16
N ALA A 633 -77.56 26.21 28.48
CA ALA A 633 -78.52 25.33 29.10
C ALA A 633 -79.92 25.85 28.75
N SER A 634 -80.64 25.05 27.96
CA SER A 634 -82.02 25.23 27.56
C SER A 634 -82.92 25.63 28.73
N VAL A 635 -83.52 26.81 28.63
CA VAL A 635 -84.69 27.19 29.44
C VAL A 635 -85.87 26.34 28.97
N THR A 636 -86.15 25.25 29.68
CA THR A 636 -87.43 24.54 29.61
C THR A 636 -88.44 25.24 30.52
N GLU A 637 -89.43 25.91 29.91
CA GLU A 637 -90.67 26.36 30.57
C GLU A 637 -91.47 25.16 31.13
N PRO A 638 -92.18 25.32 32.26
CA PRO A 638 -93.08 24.30 32.79
C PRO A 638 -94.46 24.33 32.10
N PRO A 639 -95.14 23.18 31.91
CA PRO A 639 -96.44 23.16 31.26
C PRO A 639 -97.57 23.65 32.19
N ALA A 640 -98.51 24.40 31.62
CA ALA A 640 -99.70 24.93 32.29
C ALA A 640 -100.71 23.82 32.64
N PRO A 641 -101.48 23.98 33.75
CA PRO A 641 -102.39 22.94 34.23
C PRO A 641 -103.71 22.95 33.46
N SER A 642 -104.19 21.76 33.07
CA SER A 642 -105.57 21.53 32.66
C SER A 642 -106.43 21.12 33.85
N ASN A 643 -107.63 21.68 33.94
CA ASN A 643 -108.68 21.32 34.90
C ASN A 643 -110.04 21.73 34.31
N PRO A 644 -111.17 21.08 34.67
CA PRO A 644 -111.39 19.71 35.16
C PRO A 644 -112.11 18.81 34.14
#